data_AF-A0A150S6Z9-F1
#
_entry.id   AF-A0A150S6Z9-F1
#
_cell.length_a   1.000
_cell.length_b   1.000
_cell.length_c   1.000
_cell.angle_alpha   90.00
_cell.angle_beta   90.00
_cell.angle_gamma   90.00
#
_symmetry.space_group_name_H-M   'P 1'
#
loop_
_entity.id
_entity.type
_entity.pdbx_description
1 polymer ?
#
loop_
_entity_poly.entity_id
_entity_poly.type
_entity_poly.pdbx_seq_one_letter_code
_entity_poly.pdbx_strand_id
1 'polypeptide(L)'
;MSTTIQVKRGIPRWAAVKLALLSLVIAGTGNLSGCGQVTYDWPDRPAPEPPPPPVDPPVAGPPETAIDKIDLLLAIDNSGSMADKQALLALAVPDLVASLVNPRCIHSTGEAPPVAVRSPNDACPADFRREFEPIKDIHVGIISSSLGGHGASSCPASASASNMDMAHLLARTDERSGANDIPTYLDKGFLAWDPDQKLAGEPGVPDAEDGEADLDTDSDADANDTSLIGQLTHMVKGTGQAGCGFEAQLESVYRFLVDPEPYASIELQDDIAVPTGLDEDILRQRREFLRPSSLLAILLLSDENDCSIREEGRNYLVAETRSSFRLWRPRSECAIDPGDRCCRSCSQNQDGCPVDPTCIGPDGELAKLSPEDDPVNARCWDQKRRFGFDFLYPIARYRRAFTEAQIENRQGELVPNPIFSDLNPGDRDTDIRDPGRVFFAGIVGVPWQDIARQNADGQPDLLRGLDERGEPVGGFKSASELAAPLLDGALDGAISSTWELILGDPARSQPPRDPFMIESMAPRAGSNPITGDAIVPPHEAGWNNLNGREYTVPRGSTREGDLQFACIFPLFEPKDCGGTTEGCDCREAADVTNDSPLCQPAAGNDLADPQPRTATQVNAKAYPGLRELELIRELGPQGIVASVCPRQLADDDAADFGYRPAIGAIVDRLKPALGAEPAP
;
A
#
# COMPACT_ATOMS: atom_id res chain seq x y z
N MET A 1 63.41 -18.55 -20.75
CA MET A 1 63.92 -19.67 -19.93
C MET A 1 62.77 -20.04 -19.01
N SER A 2 61.92 -21.01 -19.36
CA SER A 2 62.09 -22.46 -19.13
C SER A 2 62.17 -22.77 -17.63
N THR A 3 61.38 -23.66 -17.01
CA THR A 3 60.89 -25.00 -17.45
C THR A 3 59.66 -25.35 -16.55
N THR A 4 58.44 -25.73 -16.97
CA THR A 4 57.94 -26.92 -17.72
C THR A 4 57.84 -28.21 -16.87
N ILE A 5 56.77 -29.04 -16.80
CA ILE A 5 55.35 -29.12 -17.27
C ILE A 5 54.65 -30.30 -16.49
N GLN A 6 53.32 -30.33 -16.21
CA GLN A 6 52.42 -31.50 -16.51
C GLN A 6 50.90 -31.30 -16.22
N VAL A 7 50.06 -32.05 -16.95
CA VAL A 7 48.57 -31.91 -17.11
C VAL A 7 47.87 -33.28 -17.28
N LYS A 8 46.57 -33.39 -16.92
CA LYS A 8 45.49 -34.25 -17.54
C LYS A 8 44.15 -33.95 -16.81
N ARG A 9 42.98 -33.61 -17.38
CA ARG A 9 42.16 -34.01 -18.57
C ARG A 9 41.44 -35.38 -18.49
N GLY A 10 40.09 -35.36 -18.57
CA GLY A 10 39.23 -36.54 -18.84
C GLY A 10 37.72 -36.27 -18.83
N ILE A 11 37.08 -36.25 -20.01
CA ILE A 11 35.65 -35.92 -20.33
C ILE A 11 35.35 -36.50 -21.75
N PRO A 12 34.13 -36.86 -22.24
CA PRO A 12 32.78 -37.12 -21.66
C PRO A 12 32.18 -38.53 -22.04
N ARG A 13 30.89 -38.85 -21.77
CA ARG A 13 29.80 -38.96 -22.81
C ARG A 13 28.44 -39.63 -22.41
N TRP A 14 27.33 -38.91 -22.71
CA TRP A 14 26.05 -39.31 -23.36
C TRP A 14 25.35 -40.67 -23.08
N ALA A 15 24.06 -40.63 -22.72
CA ALA A 15 22.92 -41.15 -23.52
C ALA A 15 21.55 -40.81 -22.86
N ALA A 16 20.47 -40.78 -23.65
CA ALA A 16 19.09 -40.49 -23.22
C ALA A 16 18.14 -41.66 -23.60
N VAL A 17 16.83 -41.57 -23.22
CA VAL A 17 15.62 -41.89 -24.04
C VAL A 17 14.43 -42.53 -23.25
N LYS A 18 13.35 -41.73 -23.14
CA LYS A 18 11.89 -42.01 -23.27
C LYS A 18 11.08 -43.00 -22.38
N LEU A 19 9.98 -42.44 -21.85
CA LEU A 19 8.55 -42.87 -21.81
C LEU A 19 8.17 -44.36 -21.69
N ALA A 20 7.18 -44.64 -20.81
CA ALA A 20 5.82 -45.03 -21.22
C ALA A 20 4.79 -44.85 -20.07
N LEU A 21 3.52 -44.55 -20.42
CA LEU A 21 2.37 -44.58 -19.51
C LEU A 21 1.85 -46.02 -19.32
N LEU A 22 1.13 -46.28 -18.22
CA LEU A 22 -0.22 -46.85 -18.33
C LEU A 22 -1.08 -46.61 -17.08
N SER A 23 -2.35 -46.26 -17.29
CA SER A 23 -3.39 -46.16 -16.27
C SER A 23 -4.16 -47.47 -16.15
N LEU A 24 -4.72 -47.80 -14.98
CA LEU A 24 -5.99 -48.53 -14.90
C LEU A 24 -6.75 -48.27 -13.60
N VAL A 25 -8.05 -48.00 -13.73
CA VAL A 25 -9.05 -47.89 -12.66
C VAL A 25 -9.72 -49.26 -12.47
N ILE A 26 -10.16 -49.59 -11.25
CA ILE A 26 -11.38 -50.37 -10.97
C ILE A 26 -11.80 -50.10 -9.51
N ALA A 27 -13.11 -49.94 -9.29
CA ALA A 27 -13.73 -49.71 -7.98
C ALA A 27 -14.37 -51.00 -7.42
N GLY A 28 -14.74 -51.03 -6.14
CA GLY A 28 -15.73 -52.00 -5.63
C GLY A 28 -15.55 -52.53 -4.19
N THR A 29 -16.15 -51.83 -3.23
CA THR A 29 -16.99 -52.34 -2.11
C THR A 29 -16.81 -53.78 -1.57
N GLY A 30 -16.82 -53.93 -0.23
CA GLY A 30 -17.47 -55.09 0.43
C GLY A 30 -16.86 -55.58 1.75
N ASN A 31 -17.60 -55.49 2.85
CA ASN A 31 -17.23 -56.05 4.16
C ASN A 31 -17.48 -57.58 4.24
N LEU A 32 -16.64 -58.33 4.97
CA LEU A 32 -17.00 -59.07 6.22
C LEU A 32 -15.99 -60.17 6.64
N SER A 33 -15.58 -60.08 7.91
CA SER A 33 -15.25 -61.11 8.91
C SER A 33 -15.00 -62.59 8.51
N GLY A 34 -13.89 -63.16 8.99
CA GLY A 34 -13.72 -64.63 9.16
C GLY A 34 -12.31 -65.07 9.59
N CYS A 35 -12.16 -65.60 10.81
CA CYS A 35 -10.86 -66.03 11.35
C CYS A 35 -10.40 -67.41 10.85
N GLY A 36 -9.09 -67.63 10.72
CA GLY A 36 -8.49 -68.96 10.52
C GLY A 36 -6.96 -68.92 10.36
N GLN A 37 -6.22 -69.15 11.45
CA GLN A 37 -4.75 -69.19 11.42
C GLN A 37 -4.21 -70.56 10.97
N VAL A 38 -3.17 -70.57 10.13
CA VAL A 38 -2.07 -71.56 10.20
C VAL A 38 -0.75 -70.82 9.91
N THR A 39 0.26 -71.08 10.73
CA THR A 39 1.59 -70.47 10.70
C THR A 39 2.59 -71.29 9.88
N TYR A 40 3.55 -70.63 9.22
CA TYR A 40 4.94 -71.12 9.08
C TYR A 40 5.91 -69.93 8.91
N ASP A 41 7.16 -70.19 9.27
CA ASP A 41 8.15 -69.23 9.77
C ASP A 41 9.15 -68.76 8.69
N TRP A 42 9.57 -67.49 8.74
CA TRP A 42 10.74 -66.92 8.02
C TRP A 42 11.31 -65.74 8.84
N PRO A 43 12.64 -65.57 8.91
CA PRO A 43 13.30 -64.80 9.96
C PRO A 43 13.27 -63.28 9.77
N ASP A 44 13.16 -62.60 10.91
CA ASP A 44 13.69 -61.26 11.25
C ASP A 44 13.56 -60.15 10.19
N ARG A 45 12.40 -59.49 10.21
CA ARG A 45 12.35 -58.04 9.94
C ARG A 45 12.70 -57.28 11.24
N PRO A 46 13.50 -56.20 11.20
CA PRO A 46 13.62 -55.31 12.35
C PRO A 46 12.24 -54.76 12.74
N ALA A 47 12.03 -54.55 14.03
CA ALA A 47 10.77 -54.02 14.55
C ALA A 47 10.46 -52.66 13.89
N PRO A 48 9.17 -52.34 13.60
CA PRO A 48 8.80 -50.98 13.32
C PRO A 48 9.19 -50.12 14.53
N GLU A 49 9.79 -48.96 14.27
CA GLU A 49 10.08 -47.99 15.32
C GLU A 49 8.78 -47.65 16.06
N PRO A 50 8.81 -47.47 17.40
CA PRO A 50 7.64 -46.99 18.11
C PRO A 50 7.20 -45.67 17.48
N PRO A 51 5.88 -45.38 17.42
CA PRO A 51 5.43 -44.06 17.01
C PRO A 51 6.15 -43.02 17.87
N PRO A 52 6.51 -41.86 17.32
CA PRO A 52 7.12 -40.80 18.12
C PRO A 52 6.23 -40.54 19.34
N PRO A 53 6.82 -40.21 20.51
CA PRO A 53 6.02 -39.81 21.65
C PRO A 53 5.06 -38.69 21.20
N PRO A 54 3.87 -38.57 21.81
CA PRO A 54 2.99 -37.44 21.53
C PRO A 54 3.84 -36.17 21.61
N VAL A 55 3.89 -35.41 20.51
CA VAL A 55 4.48 -34.08 20.56
C VAL A 55 3.60 -33.34 21.55
N ASP A 56 4.15 -33.06 22.73
CA ASP A 56 3.45 -32.25 23.73
C ASP A 56 2.95 -31.00 23.00
N PRO A 57 1.69 -30.58 23.19
CA PRO A 57 1.21 -29.35 22.59
C PRO A 57 2.22 -28.25 22.97
N PRO A 58 2.61 -27.38 22.01
CA PRO A 58 3.68 -26.42 22.24
C PRO A 58 3.42 -25.74 23.58
N VAL A 59 4.34 -25.94 24.52
CA VAL A 59 4.26 -25.32 25.85
C VAL A 59 4.09 -23.85 25.55
N ALA A 60 2.94 -23.29 25.91
CA ALA A 60 2.66 -21.88 25.69
C ALA A 60 3.87 -21.13 26.24
N GLY A 61 4.46 -20.28 25.40
CA GLY A 61 5.52 -19.40 25.87
C GLY A 61 5.02 -18.60 27.08
N PRO A 62 5.92 -17.98 27.86
CA PRO A 62 5.46 -16.87 28.68
C PRO A 62 4.62 -15.95 27.77
N PRO A 63 3.44 -15.48 28.22
CA PRO A 63 2.61 -14.61 27.39
C PRO A 63 3.51 -13.47 26.90
N GLU A 64 3.50 -13.21 25.59
CA GLU A 64 4.14 -12.01 25.07
C GLU A 64 3.61 -10.84 25.89
N THR A 65 4.53 -10.07 26.48
CA THR A 65 4.16 -8.88 27.23
C THR A 65 3.40 -7.98 26.27
N ALA A 66 2.12 -7.74 26.57
CA ALA A 66 1.24 -6.93 25.73
C ALA A 66 1.93 -5.61 25.39
N ILE A 67 1.88 -5.23 24.11
CA ILE A 67 2.63 -4.08 23.63
C ILE A 67 1.94 -2.80 24.11
N ASP A 68 2.68 -1.98 24.85
CA ASP A 68 2.21 -0.72 25.46
C ASP A 68 2.64 0.54 24.69
N LYS A 69 3.46 0.38 23.63
CA LYS A 69 3.98 1.47 22.79
C LYS A 69 3.71 1.27 21.30
N ILE A 70 3.38 2.34 20.59
CA ILE A 70 3.21 2.34 19.13
C ILE A 70 4.05 3.45 18.49
N ASP A 71 4.78 3.13 17.43
CA ASP A 71 5.31 4.12 16.48
C ASP A 71 4.40 4.09 15.24
N LEU A 72 3.62 5.14 15.03
CA LEU A 72 2.66 5.29 13.94
C LEU A 72 3.21 6.25 12.88
N LEU A 73 3.52 5.71 11.70
CA LEU A 73 3.92 6.51 10.54
C LEU A 73 2.75 6.61 9.55
N LEU A 74 2.28 7.83 9.28
CA LEU A 74 1.40 8.09 8.14
C LEU A 74 2.26 8.47 6.94
N ALA A 75 2.20 7.67 5.89
CA ALA A 75 2.73 8.00 4.58
C ALA A 75 1.58 8.52 3.73
N ILE A 76 1.58 9.82 3.45
CA ILE A 76 0.47 10.48 2.78
C ILE A 76 0.93 10.90 1.39
N ASP A 77 0.28 10.34 0.38
CA ASP A 77 0.50 10.79 -0.98
C ASP A 77 0.11 12.26 -1.12
N ASN A 78 1.02 13.06 -1.69
CA ASN A 78 0.84 14.49 -1.92
C ASN A 78 0.74 14.85 -3.40
N SER A 79 0.34 13.90 -4.24
CA SER A 79 0.00 14.15 -5.64
C SER A 79 -1.21 15.07 -5.82
N GLY A 80 -1.37 15.56 -7.05
CA GLY A 80 -2.33 16.60 -7.42
C GLY A 80 -3.79 16.30 -7.10
N SER A 81 -4.17 15.04 -6.89
CA SER A 81 -5.57 14.62 -6.64
C SER A 81 -5.90 14.36 -5.16
N MET A 82 -4.95 14.58 -4.25
CA MET A 82 -5.02 14.02 -2.89
C MET A 82 -5.78 14.85 -1.84
N ALA A 83 -6.07 16.14 -2.06
CA ALA A 83 -6.65 16.99 -1.00
C ALA A 83 -7.99 16.46 -0.43
N ASP A 84 -8.86 15.88 -1.27
CA ASP A 84 -10.15 15.35 -0.79
C ASP A 84 -9.96 14.10 0.09
N LYS A 85 -8.95 13.28 -0.21
CA LYS A 85 -8.62 12.06 0.51
C LYS A 85 -7.93 12.39 1.82
N GLN A 86 -7.04 13.39 1.82
CA GLN A 86 -6.45 13.95 3.04
C GLN A 86 -7.51 14.58 3.94
N ALA A 87 -8.52 15.26 3.38
CA ALA A 87 -9.66 15.76 4.15
C ALA A 87 -10.48 14.63 4.79
N LEU A 88 -10.69 13.51 4.09
CA LEU A 88 -11.35 12.32 4.64
C LEU A 88 -10.52 11.64 5.73
N LEU A 89 -9.20 11.52 5.55
CA LEU A 89 -8.30 11.02 6.59
C LEU A 89 -8.33 11.94 7.81
N ALA A 90 -8.30 13.25 7.62
CA ALA A 90 -8.38 14.22 8.71
C ALA A 90 -9.71 14.16 9.49
N LEU A 91 -10.82 13.79 8.84
CA LEU A 91 -12.09 13.49 9.53
C LEU A 91 -12.07 12.16 10.30
N ALA A 92 -11.20 11.22 9.90
CA ALA A 92 -11.02 9.92 10.55
C ALA A 92 -9.88 9.90 11.60
N VAL A 93 -9.07 10.96 11.70
CA VAL A 93 -8.03 11.12 12.74
C VAL A 93 -8.60 10.95 14.17
N PRO A 94 -9.74 11.55 14.56
CA PRO A 94 -10.33 11.33 15.87
C PRO A 94 -10.64 9.85 16.13
N ASP A 95 -11.22 9.15 15.15
CA ASP A 95 -11.52 7.71 15.26
C ASP A 95 -10.23 6.87 15.38
N LEU A 96 -9.18 7.21 14.61
CA LEU A 96 -7.88 6.52 14.64
C LEU A 96 -7.17 6.68 15.98
N VAL A 97 -7.07 7.91 16.48
CA VAL A 97 -6.41 8.20 17.76
C VAL A 97 -7.22 7.61 18.91
N ALA A 98 -8.51 7.96 19.02
CA ALA A 98 -9.35 7.58 20.15
C ALA A 98 -9.53 6.06 20.29
N SER A 99 -9.57 5.32 19.19
CA SER A 99 -9.71 3.85 19.23
C SER A 99 -8.48 3.13 19.77
N LEU A 100 -7.27 3.71 19.64
CA LEU A 100 -6.02 3.17 20.20
C LEU A 100 -5.77 3.65 21.64
N VAL A 101 -5.98 4.94 21.90
CA VAL A 101 -5.63 5.58 23.18
C VAL A 101 -6.76 5.59 24.20
N ASN A 102 -8.01 5.39 23.79
CA ASN A 102 -9.16 5.33 24.69
C ASN A 102 -10.14 4.20 24.27
N PRO A 103 -9.72 2.92 24.27
CA PRO A 103 -10.54 1.81 23.80
C PRO A 103 -11.86 1.70 24.57
N ARG A 104 -12.94 1.33 23.87
CA ARG A 104 -14.28 1.26 24.46
C ARG A 104 -14.35 0.23 25.59
N CYS A 105 -15.24 0.48 26.54
CA CYS A 105 -15.61 -0.48 27.55
C CYS A 105 -16.62 -1.48 26.98
N ILE A 106 -16.25 -2.77 26.92
CA ILE A 106 -17.10 -3.89 26.50
C ILE A 106 -17.73 -4.57 27.72
N HIS A 107 -18.99 -4.99 27.62
CA HIS A 107 -19.68 -5.68 28.71
C HIS A 107 -19.16 -7.11 28.86
N SER A 108 -18.88 -7.55 30.09
CA SER A 108 -18.17 -8.82 30.35
C SER A 108 -18.91 -10.07 29.86
N THR A 109 -20.22 -9.97 29.64
CA THR A 109 -21.09 -11.06 29.12
C THR A 109 -21.67 -10.77 27.72
N GLY A 110 -21.31 -9.65 27.09
CA GLY A 110 -21.91 -9.19 25.83
C GLY A 110 -23.36 -8.68 25.93
N GLU A 111 -24.00 -8.75 27.11
CA GLU A 111 -25.42 -8.37 27.31
C GLU A 111 -25.73 -6.87 27.17
N ALA A 112 -24.73 -6.00 27.03
CA ALA A 112 -24.89 -4.55 26.85
C ALA A 112 -23.92 -4.00 25.78
N PRO A 113 -24.32 -2.96 25.03
CA PRO A 113 -23.48 -2.37 23.98
C PRO A 113 -22.22 -1.71 24.55
N PRO A 114 -21.13 -1.58 23.77
CA PRO A 114 -19.92 -0.91 24.21
C PRO A 114 -20.16 0.54 24.63
N VAL A 115 -19.47 1.00 25.67
CA VAL A 115 -19.58 2.34 26.25
C VAL A 115 -18.23 3.06 26.17
N ALA A 116 -18.21 4.31 25.72
CA ALA A 116 -17.03 5.16 25.81
C ALA A 116 -16.94 5.83 27.20
N VAL A 117 -15.72 6.00 27.71
CA VAL A 117 -15.43 6.84 28.88
C VAL A 117 -14.57 8.03 28.45
N ARG A 118 -14.43 9.06 29.30
CA ARG A 118 -13.88 10.36 28.87
C ARG A 118 -12.36 10.32 28.66
N SER A 119 -11.62 9.58 29.48
CA SER A 119 -10.16 9.51 29.45
C SER A 119 -9.65 8.07 29.36
N PRO A 120 -8.45 7.80 28.80
CA PRO A 120 -7.69 6.57 29.06
C PRO A 120 -7.62 6.19 30.55
N ASN A 121 -7.52 7.19 31.42
CA ASN A 121 -7.35 7.02 32.86
C ASN A 121 -8.67 6.78 33.62
N ASP A 122 -9.82 6.88 32.95
CA ASP A 122 -11.10 6.53 33.56
C ASP A 122 -11.28 5.00 33.63
N ALA A 123 -11.78 4.52 34.77
CA ALA A 123 -12.21 3.14 34.92
C ALA A 123 -13.51 2.88 34.14
N CYS A 124 -13.64 1.70 33.55
CA CYS A 124 -14.90 1.26 32.96
C CYS A 124 -16.03 1.16 34.01
N PRO A 125 -17.30 1.31 33.62
CA PRO A 125 -18.44 1.05 34.50
C PRO A 125 -18.41 -0.37 35.08
N ALA A 126 -19.12 -0.60 36.19
CA ALA A 126 -19.27 -1.93 36.77
C ALA A 126 -19.80 -2.93 35.72
N ASP A 127 -19.27 -4.16 35.74
CA ASP A 127 -19.51 -5.24 34.79
C ASP A 127 -18.98 -5.03 33.36
N PHE A 128 -18.32 -3.90 33.08
CA PHE A 128 -17.55 -3.66 31.85
C PHE A 128 -16.03 -3.77 32.08
N ARG A 129 -15.31 -4.10 31.01
CA ARG A 129 -13.83 -4.04 30.91
C ARG A 129 -13.41 -3.29 29.65
N ARG A 130 -12.19 -2.78 29.58
CA ARG A 130 -11.66 -2.21 28.33
C ARG A 130 -11.56 -3.30 27.26
N GLU A 131 -11.73 -2.93 26.00
CA GLU A 131 -11.53 -3.82 24.84
C GLU A 131 -10.08 -4.32 24.75
N PHE A 132 -9.13 -3.43 25.06
CA PHE A 132 -7.72 -3.71 25.36
C PHE A 132 -7.18 -2.58 26.24
N GLU A 133 -6.01 -2.75 26.86
CA GLU A 133 -5.42 -1.70 27.70
C GLU A 133 -5.14 -0.44 26.88
N PRO A 134 -5.54 0.77 27.34
CA PRO A 134 -5.31 2.01 26.61
C PRO A 134 -3.82 2.23 26.31
N ILE A 135 -3.48 2.51 25.05
CA ILE A 135 -2.10 2.82 24.67
C ILE A 135 -1.78 4.25 25.08
N LYS A 136 -0.72 4.40 25.89
CA LYS A 136 -0.32 5.67 26.52
C LYS A 136 1.03 6.19 26.08
N ASP A 137 1.64 5.56 25.07
CA ASP A 137 2.99 5.90 24.64
C ASP A 137 3.11 5.74 23.11
N ILE A 138 2.62 6.75 22.38
CA ILE A 138 2.56 6.73 20.91
C ILE A 138 3.42 7.83 20.31
N HIS A 139 4.32 7.49 19.39
CA HIS A 139 4.93 8.46 18.48
C HIS A 139 4.14 8.49 17.17
N VAL A 140 3.76 9.68 16.68
CA VAL A 140 3.03 9.85 15.41
C VAL A 140 3.79 10.78 14.47
N GLY A 141 4.28 10.23 13.37
CA GLY A 141 5.01 10.96 12.33
C GLY A 141 4.27 10.95 10.99
N ILE A 142 4.48 11.99 10.16
CA ILE A 142 3.99 12.04 8.79
C ILE A 142 5.15 12.22 7.82
N ILE A 143 5.13 11.51 6.69
CA ILE A 143 5.97 11.74 5.51
C ILE A 143 5.09 11.81 4.26
N SER A 144 5.60 12.39 3.17
CA SER A 144 4.92 12.36 1.86
C SER A 144 5.56 11.40 0.85
N SER A 145 4.89 11.20 -0.29
CA SER A 145 5.38 10.40 -1.42
C SER A 145 6.50 11.08 -2.24
N SER A 146 6.84 12.34 -1.96
CA SER A 146 7.66 13.17 -2.85
C SER A 146 9.17 13.10 -2.60
N LEU A 147 9.87 12.34 -3.45
CA LEU A 147 11.34 12.20 -3.48
C LEU A 147 12.03 13.00 -4.61
N GLY A 148 11.28 13.82 -5.36
CA GLY A 148 11.79 14.62 -6.46
C GLY A 148 11.99 13.87 -7.78
N GLY A 149 12.52 14.53 -8.80
CA GLY A 149 12.62 13.97 -10.15
C GLY A 149 13.69 12.89 -10.38
N HIS A 150 14.35 12.37 -9.33
CA HIS A 150 15.48 11.41 -9.41
C HIS A 150 16.64 11.83 -10.35
N GLY A 151 16.79 13.13 -10.65
CA GLY A 151 17.75 13.68 -11.62
C GLY A 151 17.16 14.12 -12.96
N ALA A 152 15.87 13.84 -13.22
CA ALA A 152 15.12 14.40 -14.35
C ALA A 152 14.81 15.90 -14.16
N SER A 153 14.28 16.55 -15.21
CA SER A 153 13.78 17.93 -15.11
C SER A 153 12.36 18.07 -14.53
N SER A 154 11.74 16.96 -14.11
CA SER A 154 10.48 16.97 -13.36
C SER A 154 10.71 17.40 -11.91
N CYS A 155 9.62 17.77 -11.23
CA CYS A 155 9.57 18.01 -9.78
C CYS A 155 10.74 18.83 -9.20
N PRO A 156 11.14 19.98 -9.78
CA PRO A 156 12.18 20.80 -9.18
C PRO A 156 11.64 21.46 -7.89
N ALA A 157 12.43 21.47 -6.83
CA ALA A 157 12.11 22.19 -5.58
C ALA A 157 11.81 23.69 -5.79
N SER A 158 12.25 24.28 -6.90
CA SER A 158 11.94 25.66 -7.27
C SER A 158 10.52 25.89 -7.80
N ALA A 159 9.76 24.82 -8.09
CA ALA A 159 8.35 24.90 -8.49
C ALA A 159 7.40 24.72 -7.29
N SER A 160 7.75 23.83 -6.37
CA SER A 160 7.08 23.58 -5.10
C SER A 160 8.10 23.02 -4.12
N ALA A 161 8.07 23.42 -2.85
CA ALA A 161 8.91 22.82 -1.82
C ALA A 161 8.55 21.34 -1.64
N SER A 162 7.25 21.04 -1.62
CA SER A 162 6.70 19.68 -1.50
C SER A 162 7.08 18.71 -2.61
N ASN A 163 7.66 19.17 -3.73
CA ASN A 163 8.23 18.27 -4.74
C ASN A 163 9.39 17.42 -4.20
N MET A 164 10.06 17.88 -3.14
CA MET A 164 11.27 17.27 -2.58
C MET A 164 11.21 17.32 -1.05
N ASP A 165 10.16 16.75 -0.48
CA ASP A 165 10.04 16.49 0.97
C ASP A 165 11.04 15.40 1.43
N MET A 166 11.56 14.59 0.49
CA MET A 166 12.66 13.64 0.70
C MET A 166 12.40 12.58 1.79
N ALA A 167 11.15 12.34 2.17
CA ALA A 167 10.77 11.54 3.34
C ALA A 167 11.31 12.05 4.68
N HIS A 168 11.58 13.35 4.80
CA HIS A 168 11.70 14.03 6.11
C HIS A 168 10.34 14.09 6.79
N LEU A 169 10.34 14.05 8.13
CA LEU A 169 9.12 14.22 8.93
C LEU A 169 8.47 15.59 8.69
N LEU A 170 7.19 15.58 8.33
CA LEU A 170 6.39 16.75 7.99
C LEU A 170 5.50 17.16 9.16
N ALA A 171 5.68 18.41 9.60
CA ALA A 171 4.87 19.08 10.60
C ALA A 171 4.62 20.53 10.15
N ARG A 172 3.90 20.70 9.05
CA ARG A 172 3.60 21.98 8.43
C ARG A 172 2.10 22.20 8.26
N THR A 173 1.66 23.45 8.27
CA THR A 173 0.26 23.85 8.10
C THR A 173 -0.19 23.89 6.63
N ASP A 174 0.73 24.05 5.68
CA ASP A 174 0.49 24.20 4.25
C ASP A 174 1.69 23.71 3.44
N GLU A 175 1.43 23.13 2.27
CA GLU A 175 2.43 22.59 1.32
C GLU A 175 3.47 23.61 0.82
N ARG A 176 3.18 24.91 0.94
CA ARG A 176 4.08 25.99 0.53
C ARG A 176 4.99 26.44 1.67
N SER A 177 4.76 25.93 2.89
CA SER A 177 5.65 26.18 4.01
C SER A 177 6.94 25.38 3.82
N GLY A 178 8.05 26.10 3.62
CA GLY A 178 9.38 25.52 3.42
C GLY A 178 10.07 25.05 4.71
N ALA A 179 9.31 24.93 5.80
CA ALA A 179 9.76 24.47 7.11
C ALA A 179 8.57 23.85 7.86
N ASN A 180 8.86 23.06 8.89
CA ASN A 180 7.86 22.65 9.86
C ASN A 180 7.50 23.85 10.74
N ASP A 181 6.24 24.26 10.70
CA ASP A 181 5.67 25.41 11.44
C ASP A 181 4.58 25.01 12.45
N ILE A 182 4.27 23.71 12.53
CA ILE A 182 3.43 23.11 13.56
C ILE A 182 4.33 22.69 14.75
N PRO A 183 3.99 23.06 16.00
CA PRO A 183 4.69 22.57 17.20
C PRO A 183 4.70 21.04 17.24
N THR A 184 5.84 20.45 17.58
CA THR A 184 6.00 18.99 17.70
C THR A 184 6.79 18.64 18.95
N TYR A 185 6.75 17.37 19.35
CA TYR A 185 7.43 16.90 20.54
C TYR A 185 8.93 17.23 20.48
N LEU A 186 9.38 18.16 21.32
CA LEU A 186 10.75 18.65 21.38
C LEU A 186 11.32 19.11 20.02
N ASP A 187 10.49 19.70 19.16
CA ASP A 187 10.81 20.11 17.78
C ASP A 187 11.35 18.97 16.87
N LYS A 188 11.08 17.70 17.20
CA LYS A 188 11.58 16.52 16.47
C LYS A 188 10.83 16.20 15.17
N GLY A 189 9.73 16.91 14.88
CA GLY A 189 8.91 16.71 13.69
C GLY A 189 7.84 15.61 13.80
N PHE A 190 7.65 15.02 14.97
CA PHE A 190 6.58 14.06 15.26
C PHE A 190 5.87 14.40 16.58
N LEU A 191 4.65 13.90 16.76
CA LEU A 191 3.87 14.05 18.00
C LEU A 191 4.17 12.89 18.94
N ALA A 192 4.23 13.14 20.24
CA ALA A 192 4.35 12.09 21.26
C ALA A 192 3.16 12.17 22.21
N TRP A 193 2.44 11.07 22.36
CA TRP A 193 1.31 10.91 23.27
C TRP A 193 1.80 10.40 24.63
N ASP A 194 1.58 11.16 25.69
CA ASP A 194 1.97 10.84 27.08
C ASP A 194 0.95 11.40 28.12
N PRO A 195 -0.25 10.79 28.22
CA PRO A 195 -1.32 11.23 29.12
C PRO A 195 -1.04 10.97 30.60
N ASP A 196 0.11 10.36 30.92
CA ASP A 196 0.55 10.11 32.28
C ASP A 196 1.75 10.99 32.69
N GLN A 197 2.32 11.78 31.77
CA GLN A 197 3.47 12.68 31.94
C GLN A 197 4.67 11.95 32.58
N LYS A 198 5.32 11.11 31.78
CA LYS A 198 6.31 10.10 32.18
C LYS A 198 7.56 10.04 31.29
N LEU A 199 7.57 10.68 30.14
CA LEU A 199 8.73 10.70 29.24
C LEU A 199 9.91 11.47 29.86
N ALA A 200 9.62 12.48 30.68
CA ALA A 200 10.57 13.30 31.42
C ALA A 200 10.15 13.50 32.90
N GLY A 201 10.77 14.48 33.56
CA GLY A 201 10.31 15.02 34.85
C GLY A 201 10.19 14.04 36.03
N GLU A 202 9.19 14.31 36.88
CA GLU A 202 8.69 13.41 37.92
C GLU A 202 7.37 12.81 37.42
N PRO A 203 7.23 11.48 37.27
CA PRO A 203 6.03 10.84 36.72
C PRO A 203 4.70 11.36 37.29
N GLY A 204 3.84 11.89 36.42
CA GLY A 204 2.57 12.53 36.76
C GLY A 204 2.66 13.99 37.18
N VAL A 205 3.79 14.65 36.92
CA VAL A 205 4.00 16.10 37.07
C VAL A 205 4.48 16.66 35.74
N PRO A 206 3.71 17.53 35.07
CA PRO A 206 4.07 18.08 33.75
C PRO A 206 5.47 18.70 33.71
N ASP A 207 6.29 18.24 32.77
CA ASP A 207 7.58 18.83 32.39
C ASP A 207 7.53 19.36 30.94
N ALA A 208 8.42 20.30 30.60
CA ALA A 208 8.53 20.82 29.24
C ALA A 208 9.18 19.82 28.25
N GLU A 209 9.72 18.71 28.76
CA GLU A 209 10.23 17.58 27.97
C GLU A 209 9.27 16.37 27.91
N ASP A 210 8.04 16.48 28.45
CA ASP A 210 6.99 15.46 28.30
C ASP A 210 6.24 15.56 26.97
N GLY A 211 5.41 14.54 26.69
CA GLY A 211 4.52 14.51 25.53
C GLY A 211 3.18 15.22 25.76
N GLU A 212 2.32 15.15 24.74
CA GLU A 212 0.95 15.63 24.72
C GLU A 212 0.04 14.76 25.62
N ALA A 213 -0.72 15.40 26.51
CA ALA A 213 -1.66 14.74 27.43
C ALA A 213 -3.13 14.93 27.06
N ASP A 214 -3.46 15.91 26.21
CA ASP A 214 -4.83 16.22 25.82
C ASP A 214 -5.20 15.68 24.44
N LEU A 215 -6.32 14.95 24.38
CA LEU A 215 -6.74 14.30 23.14
C LEU A 215 -7.28 15.28 22.11
N ASP A 216 -8.15 16.21 22.54
CA ASP A 216 -9.01 17.01 21.65
C ASP A 216 -8.96 18.50 22.01
N THR A 217 -9.03 18.83 23.30
CA THR A 217 -8.98 20.21 23.81
C THR A 217 -7.89 20.36 24.87
N ASP A 218 -6.97 21.28 24.62
CA ASP A 218 -5.92 21.81 25.52
C ASP A 218 -6.38 22.03 26.98
N SER A 219 -5.49 21.74 27.93
CA SER A 219 -5.70 21.94 29.36
C SER A 219 -4.38 21.98 30.17
N ASP A 220 -4.44 22.31 31.47
CA ASP A 220 -3.30 22.27 32.39
C ASP A 220 -2.78 20.83 32.69
N ALA A 221 -3.01 19.85 31.81
CA ALA A 221 -2.63 18.45 31.98
C ALA A 221 -1.19 18.15 31.54
N ASP A 222 -0.61 18.98 30.67
CA ASP A 222 0.80 19.01 30.33
C ASP A 222 1.37 20.45 30.37
N ALA A 223 2.48 20.72 29.67
CA ALA A 223 3.15 22.01 29.61
C ALA A 223 3.09 22.74 28.24
N ASN A 224 2.38 22.18 27.25
CA ASN A 224 2.19 22.79 25.93
C ASN A 224 0.85 23.56 25.85
N ASP A 225 0.44 23.99 24.65
CA ASP A 225 -0.84 24.67 24.39
C ASP A 225 -1.62 24.02 23.21
N THR A 226 -1.56 22.68 23.13
CA THR A 226 -2.01 21.89 21.97
C THR A 226 -3.00 20.76 22.31
N SER A 227 -3.26 19.88 21.33
CA SER A 227 -3.99 18.62 21.54
C SER A 227 -3.62 17.63 20.44
N LEU A 228 -3.56 16.33 20.76
CA LEU A 228 -3.06 15.29 19.85
C LEU A 228 -3.86 15.23 18.54
N ILE A 229 -5.20 15.21 18.63
CA ILE A 229 -6.10 15.18 17.47
C ILE A 229 -6.00 16.50 16.69
N GLY A 230 -5.91 17.64 17.38
CA GLY A 230 -5.80 18.96 16.75
C GLY A 230 -4.53 19.09 15.90
N GLN A 231 -3.37 18.78 16.49
CA GLN A 231 -2.07 18.84 15.79
C GLN A 231 -2.02 17.84 14.64
N LEU A 232 -2.42 16.57 14.86
CA LEU A 232 -2.39 15.54 13.82
C LEU A 232 -3.33 15.89 12.65
N THR A 233 -4.51 16.44 12.93
CA THR A 233 -5.46 16.93 11.91
C THR A 233 -4.86 18.05 11.05
N HIS A 234 -4.07 18.95 11.65
CA HIS A 234 -3.35 20.00 10.91
C HIS A 234 -2.22 19.42 10.06
N MET A 235 -1.40 18.51 10.60
CA MET A 235 -0.29 17.89 9.87
C MET A 235 -0.78 17.07 8.65
N VAL A 236 -1.87 16.31 8.80
CA VAL A 236 -2.49 15.57 7.68
C VAL A 236 -2.89 16.52 6.55
N LYS A 237 -3.54 17.64 6.87
CA LYS A 237 -3.99 18.63 5.87
C LYS A 237 -2.84 19.41 5.23
N GLY A 238 -1.79 19.73 6.01
CA GLY A 238 -0.62 20.45 5.53
C GLY A 238 0.39 19.60 4.73
N THR A 239 0.15 18.29 4.60
CA THR A 239 0.89 17.47 3.65
C THR A 239 0.66 17.97 2.21
N GLY A 240 -0.61 18.25 1.87
CA GLY A 240 -1.04 18.94 0.66
C GLY A 240 -1.01 18.10 -0.61
N GLN A 241 -1.23 18.74 -1.76
CA GLN A 241 -1.34 18.12 -3.09
C GLN A 241 -0.40 18.74 -4.15
N ALA A 242 0.53 19.62 -3.75
CA ALA A 242 1.56 20.20 -4.62
C ALA A 242 2.88 19.42 -4.61
N GLY A 243 2.81 18.09 -4.45
CA GLY A 243 3.94 17.17 -4.53
C GLY A 243 4.41 16.88 -5.96
N CYS A 244 5.37 15.97 -6.05
CA CYS A 244 5.94 15.49 -7.29
C CYS A 244 5.00 14.49 -8.00
N GLY A 245 4.61 14.81 -9.24
CA GLY A 245 3.87 13.96 -10.19
C GLY A 245 4.55 12.65 -10.66
N PHE A 246 5.44 12.11 -9.83
CA PHE A 246 6.17 10.84 -9.94
C PHE A 246 6.40 10.34 -8.51
N GLU A 247 5.30 9.93 -7.91
CA GLU A 247 5.12 9.63 -6.50
C GLU A 247 5.83 8.34 -6.13
N ALA A 248 6.58 8.33 -5.02
CA ALA A 248 7.35 7.19 -4.57
C ALA A 248 6.81 6.67 -3.23
N GLN A 249 5.53 6.26 -3.22
CA GLN A 249 4.76 5.87 -2.04
C GLN A 249 5.46 4.80 -1.19
N LEU A 250 6.03 3.76 -1.82
CA LEU A 250 6.72 2.68 -1.11
C LEU A 250 8.17 3.02 -0.77
N GLU A 251 8.88 3.72 -1.65
CA GLU A 251 10.27 4.11 -1.43
C GLU A 251 10.41 5.24 -0.41
N SER A 252 9.43 6.13 -0.23
CA SER A 252 9.49 7.15 0.83
C SER A 252 9.40 6.51 2.22
N VAL A 253 8.51 5.52 2.39
CA VAL A 253 8.43 4.68 3.59
C VAL A 253 9.74 3.91 3.81
N TYR A 254 10.27 3.28 2.76
CA TYR A 254 11.55 2.56 2.85
C TYR A 254 12.70 3.50 3.24
N ARG A 255 12.79 4.68 2.60
CA ARG A 255 13.84 5.68 2.82
C ARG A 255 13.84 6.20 4.25
N PHE A 256 12.66 6.53 4.80
CA PHE A 256 12.56 7.01 6.17
C PHE A 256 12.84 5.91 7.20
N LEU A 257 12.21 4.73 7.07
CA LEU A 257 12.25 3.67 8.08
C LEU A 257 13.46 2.75 7.96
N VAL A 258 13.84 2.35 6.75
CA VAL A 258 14.64 1.14 6.50
C VAL A 258 15.97 1.40 5.79
N ASP A 259 16.07 2.38 4.89
CA ASP A 259 17.32 2.64 4.14
C ASP A 259 18.48 2.93 5.12
N PRO A 260 19.55 2.12 5.17
CA PRO A 260 20.65 2.33 6.11
C PRO A 260 21.57 3.47 5.67
N GLU A 261 21.51 3.87 4.40
CA GLU A 261 22.36 4.89 3.79
C GLU A 261 21.51 5.83 2.91
N PRO A 262 20.54 6.58 3.47
CA PRO A 262 19.69 7.48 2.69
C PRO A 262 20.54 8.55 2.02
N TYR A 263 20.37 8.76 0.71
CA TYR A 263 21.19 9.71 -0.05
C TYR A 263 20.81 11.17 0.26
N ALA A 264 21.80 12.06 0.40
CA ALA A 264 21.55 13.49 0.58
C ALA A 264 21.10 14.19 -0.71
N SER A 265 21.60 13.72 -1.86
CA SER A 265 21.29 14.25 -3.18
C SER A 265 21.47 13.20 -4.27
N ILE A 266 20.97 13.48 -5.47
CA ILE A 266 21.26 12.73 -6.69
C ILE A 266 21.95 13.67 -7.68
N GLU A 267 23.12 13.28 -8.17
CA GLU A 267 23.87 14.03 -9.18
C GLU A 267 23.81 13.30 -10.53
N LEU A 268 23.72 14.04 -11.65
CA LEU A 268 23.92 13.48 -12.98
C LEU A 268 25.40 13.54 -13.37
N GLN A 269 26.03 12.38 -13.51
CA GLN A 269 27.40 12.20 -13.99
C GLN A 269 27.35 11.48 -15.35
N ASP A 270 27.68 12.16 -16.45
CA ASP A 270 27.63 11.61 -17.83
C ASP A 270 26.28 10.92 -18.21
N ASP A 271 25.15 11.58 -17.91
CA ASP A 271 23.78 11.06 -18.04
C ASP A 271 23.52 9.77 -17.23
N ILE A 272 24.15 9.66 -16.06
CA ILE A 272 23.91 8.63 -15.03
C ILE A 272 23.55 9.31 -13.71
N ALA A 273 22.40 8.98 -13.13
CA ALA A 273 22.02 9.37 -11.78
C ALA A 273 22.87 8.61 -10.75
N VAL A 274 23.54 9.36 -9.86
CA VAL A 274 24.42 8.86 -8.80
C VAL A 274 23.96 9.41 -7.46
N PRO A 275 23.39 8.57 -6.58
CA PRO A 275 23.02 8.96 -5.22
C PRO A 275 24.28 9.29 -4.43
N THR A 276 24.33 10.49 -3.85
CA THR A 276 25.53 11.12 -3.31
C THR A 276 25.28 11.63 -1.88
N GLY A 277 26.29 11.50 -1.02
CA GLY A 277 26.19 11.86 0.41
C GLY A 277 25.25 10.97 1.22
N LEU A 278 25.01 11.41 2.45
CA LEU A 278 24.19 10.76 3.48
C LEU A 278 23.21 11.80 4.06
N ASP A 279 21.94 11.44 4.15
CA ASP A 279 20.87 12.25 4.74
C ASP A 279 20.88 12.08 6.26
N GLU A 280 21.72 12.88 6.92
CA GLU A 280 21.86 12.90 8.38
C GLU A 280 20.57 13.34 9.10
N ASP A 281 19.67 14.04 8.41
CA ASP A 281 18.39 14.46 8.98
C ASP A 281 17.41 13.28 9.09
N ILE A 282 17.32 12.42 8.06
CA ILE A 282 16.57 11.14 8.17
C ILE A 282 17.17 10.25 9.26
N LEU A 283 18.50 10.09 9.30
CA LEU A 283 19.14 9.24 10.30
C LEU A 283 18.88 9.73 11.73
N ARG A 284 18.88 11.06 11.94
CA ARG A 284 18.50 11.67 13.22
C ARG A 284 17.02 11.45 13.54
N GLN A 285 16.13 11.87 12.64
CA GLN A 285 14.67 11.80 12.83
C GLN A 285 14.21 10.36 13.10
N ARG A 286 14.68 9.39 12.31
CA ARG A 286 14.35 7.98 12.49
C ARG A 286 14.81 7.42 13.83
N ARG A 287 16.03 7.77 14.28
CA ARG A 287 16.56 7.35 15.60
C ARG A 287 15.76 7.95 16.76
N GLU A 288 15.23 9.16 16.58
CA GLU A 288 14.43 9.85 17.59
C GLU A 288 12.96 9.40 17.59
N PHE A 289 12.47 8.94 16.44
CA PHE A 289 11.10 8.45 16.24
C PHE A 289 10.92 6.96 16.58
N LEU A 290 11.82 6.07 16.12
CA LEU A 290 11.66 4.62 16.29
C LEU A 290 12.21 4.12 17.62
N ARG A 291 11.41 3.30 18.31
CA ARG A 291 11.76 2.67 19.59
C ARG A 291 11.71 1.15 19.46
N PRO A 292 12.77 0.39 19.77
CA PRO A 292 12.82 -1.03 19.42
C PRO A 292 11.81 -1.90 20.19
N SER A 293 11.32 -1.47 21.36
CA SER A 293 10.24 -2.18 22.08
C SER A 293 8.83 -2.01 21.47
N SER A 294 8.60 -1.03 20.59
CA SER A 294 7.26 -0.65 20.09
C SER A 294 6.70 -1.56 18.98
N LEU A 295 5.38 -1.54 18.83
CA LEU A 295 4.71 -1.92 17.57
C LEU A 295 4.90 -0.79 16.55
N LEU A 296 5.31 -1.14 15.33
CA LEU A 296 5.42 -0.20 14.21
C LEU A 296 4.18 -0.33 13.33
N ALA A 297 3.35 0.71 13.27
CA ALA A 297 2.19 0.80 12.41
C ALA A 297 2.46 1.79 11.26
N ILE A 298 2.32 1.34 10.03
CA ILE A 298 2.51 2.15 8.82
C ILE A 298 1.15 2.28 8.14
N LEU A 299 0.70 3.52 7.92
CA LEU A 299 -0.54 3.84 7.21
C LEU A 299 -0.23 4.62 5.95
N LEU A 300 -0.29 3.95 4.79
CA LEU A 300 -0.20 4.57 3.48
C LEU A 300 -1.59 5.03 3.01
N LEU A 301 -1.68 6.27 2.52
CA LEU A 301 -2.85 6.82 1.83
C LEU A 301 -2.45 7.26 0.42
N SER A 302 -3.05 6.68 -0.62
CA SER A 302 -2.86 7.10 -2.02
C SER A 302 -4.11 6.83 -2.86
N ASP A 303 -4.34 7.63 -3.91
CA ASP A 303 -5.38 7.41 -4.92
C ASP A 303 -4.85 6.91 -6.27
N GLU A 304 -3.58 6.47 -6.32
CA GLU A 304 -2.92 5.92 -7.50
C GLU A 304 -1.98 4.73 -7.18
N ASN A 305 -1.02 4.44 -8.06
CA ASN A 305 -0.17 3.26 -8.03
C ASN A 305 1.31 3.65 -7.91
N ASP A 306 2.03 2.99 -7.02
CA ASP A 306 3.40 3.32 -6.64
C ASP A 306 4.36 3.54 -7.82
N CYS A 307 4.95 4.73 -7.90
CA CYS A 307 6.00 5.07 -8.87
C CYS A 307 7.38 5.20 -8.19
N SER A 308 7.74 4.24 -7.33
CA SER A 308 9.06 4.17 -6.69
C SER A 308 10.21 3.92 -7.68
N ILE A 309 10.61 4.97 -8.38
CA ILE A 309 11.72 4.98 -9.34
C ILE A 309 13.03 4.74 -8.60
N ARG A 310 13.85 3.83 -9.14
CA ARG A 310 15.22 3.60 -8.65
C ARG A 310 16.07 4.86 -8.85
N GLU A 311 16.73 5.35 -7.81
CA GLU A 311 17.48 6.62 -7.80
C GLU A 311 18.79 6.62 -8.62
N GLU A 312 19.19 5.46 -9.14
CA GLU A 312 20.48 5.22 -9.79
C GLU A 312 20.38 5.12 -11.33
N GLY A 313 21.53 5.16 -12.02
CA GLY A 313 21.60 4.71 -13.41
C GLY A 313 20.89 5.65 -14.38
N ARG A 314 20.05 5.09 -15.26
CA ARG A 314 19.21 5.87 -16.20
C ARG A 314 17.72 5.75 -15.87
N ASN A 315 17.41 5.37 -14.63
CA ASN A 315 16.04 5.10 -14.23
C ASN A 315 15.19 6.38 -14.23
N TYR A 316 15.79 7.52 -13.87
CA TYR A 316 15.21 8.87 -13.93
C TYR A 316 14.60 9.25 -15.29
N LEU A 317 14.97 8.59 -16.40
CA LEU A 317 14.42 8.87 -17.73
C LEU A 317 12.90 8.61 -17.82
N VAL A 318 12.33 7.81 -16.93
CA VAL A 318 10.86 7.67 -16.86
C VAL A 318 10.19 8.98 -16.40
N ALA A 319 10.82 9.71 -15.49
CA ALA A 319 10.35 11.02 -15.00
C ALA A 319 10.68 12.20 -15.94
N GLU A 320 11.33 11.97 -17.08
CA GLU A 320 11.81 13.02 -17.97
C GLU A 320 10.69 13.73 -18.75
N THR A 321 10.43 15.00 -18.39
CA THR A 321 9.31 15.82 -18.88
C THR A 321 9.64 16.71 -20.08
N ARG A 322 10.91 16.80 -20.53
CA ARG A 322 11.29 17.61 -21.71
C ARG A 322 10.51 17.16 -22.94
N SER A 323 9.85 18.12 -23.61
CA SER A 323 8.92 17.84 -24.71
C SER A 323 9.54 17.10 -25.91
N SER A 324 10.86 17.20 -26.09
CA SER A 324 11.65 16.50 -27.12
C SER A 324 12.11 15.09 -26.72
N PHE A 325 11.95 14.69 -25.46
CA PHE A 325 12.30 13.34 -24.99
C PHE A 325 11.09 12.40 -25.08
N ARG A 326 11.36 11.16 -25.49
CA ARG A 326 10.44 10.02 -25.44
C ARG A 326 11.22 8.76 -25.12
N LEU A 327 10.57 7.85 -24.40
CA LEU A 327 11.13 6.55 -24.09
C LEU A 327 11.29 5.72 -25.37
N TRP A 328 12.26 4.80 -25.35
CA TRP A 328 12.50 3.89 -26.46
C TRP A 328 11.40 2.86 -26.56
N ARG A 329 11.14 2.39 -27.78
CA ARG A 329 10.15 1.34 -28.01
C ARG A 329 10.54 0.06 -27.23
N PRO A 330 9.55 -0.71 -26.76
CA PRO A 330 9.77 -2.07 -26.30
C PRO A 330 10.02 -2.98 -27.51
N ARG A 331 10.70 -4.10 -27.31
CA ARG A 331 10.70 -5.18 -28.30
C ARG A 331 9.32 -5.86 -28.39
N SER A 332 9.01 -6.37 -29.57
CA SER A 332 7.74 -7.03 -29.89
C SER A 332 7.42 -8.22 -28.98
N GLU A 333 8.41 -8.92 -28.43
CA GLU A 333 8.18 -9.96 -27.42
C GLU A 333 7.50 -9.43 -26.15
N CYS A 334 7.76 -8.18 -25.73
CA CYS A 334 7.10 -7.56 -24.57
C CYS A 334 5.58 -7.49 -24.71
N ALA A 335 5.08 -7.28 -25.93
CA ALA A 335 3.65 -7.23 -26.20
C ALA A 335 2.96 -8.60 -26.00
N ILE A 336 3.73 -9.70 -26.04
CA ILE A 336 3.26 -11.06 -25.83
C ILE A 336 3.46 -11.48 -24.37
N ASP A 337 4.71 -11.41 -23.89
CA ASP A 337 5.12 -11.85 -22.55
C ASP A 337 6.17 -10.86 -21.99
N PRO A 338 5.80 -9.99 -21.03
CA PRO A 338 6.73 -9.09 -20.35
C PRO A 338 7.83 -9.83 -19.57
N GLY A 339 7.59 -11.08 -19.19
CA GLY A 339 8.53 -11.98 -18.50
C GLY A 339 9.53 -12.66 -19.44
N ASP A 340 9.38 -12.55 -20.77
CA ASP A 340 10.37 -13.10 -21.71
C ASP A 340 11.73 -12.41 -21.50
N ARG A 341 12.81 -13.19 -21.44
CA ARG A 341 14.21 -12.71 -21.39
C ARG A 341 14.58 -11.73 -22.52
N CYS A 342 13.79 -11.75 -23.59
CA CYS A 342 13.89 -10.92 -24.78
C CYS A 342 12.92 -9.74 -24.78
N CYS A 343 11.97 -9.66 -23.84
CA CYS A 343 11.35 -8.38 -23.53
C CYS A 343 12.41 -7.42 -22.95
N ARG A 344 12.84 -6.47 -23.78
CA ARG A 344 13.88 -5.47 -23.49
C ARG A 344 13.49 -4.15 -24.15
N SER A 345 13.96 -3.05 -23.60
CA SER A 345 13.88 -1.77 -24.31
C SER A 345 14.82 -1.81 -25.51
N CYS A 346 14.42 -1.20 -26.63
CA CYS A 346 15.24 -1.20 -27.85
C CYS A 346 16.61 -0.51 -27.65
N SER A 347 16.77 0.36 -26.64
CA SER A 347 18.05 0.98 -26.27
C SER A 347 19.01 0.10 -25.47
N GLN A 348 18.59 -1.09 -25.02
CA GLN A 348 19.43 -2.01 -24.25
C GLN A 348 20.25 -2.94 -25.15
N ASN A 349 21.11 -3.76 -24.54
CA ASN A 349 21.81 -4.82 -25.27
C ASN A 349 20.82 -5.90 -25.73
N GLN A 350 20.80 -6.19 -27.04
CA GLN A 350 19.93 -7.17 -27.69
C GLN A 350 20.58 -8.55 -27.89
N ASP A 351 21.80 -8.76 -27.38
CA ASP A 351 22.51 -10.04 -27.43
C ASP A 351 21.64 -11.20 -26.89
N GLY A 352 21.62 -12.30 -27.65
CA GLY A 352 20.88 -13.52 -27.32
C GLY A 352 19.41 -13.55 -27.73
N CYS A 353 18.93 -12.51 -28.43
CA CYS A 353 17.55 -12.37 -28.89
C CYS A 353 17.43 -12.28 -30.44
N PRO A 354 16.24 -12.56 -31.01
CA PRO A 354 15.98 -12.36 -32.43
C PRO A 354 16.17 -10.90 -32.88
N VAL A 355 16.46 -10.66 -34.16
CA VAL A 355 16.43 -9.30 -34.70
C VAL A 355 14.99 -8.81 -34.70
N ASP A 356 14.73 -7.72 -33.97
CA ASP A 356 13.45 -7.02 -34.01
C ASP A 356 13.55 -5.80 -34.94
N PRO A 357 12.85 -5.78 -36.09
CA PRO A 357 12.90 -4.66 -37.02
C PRO A 357 12.22 -3.40 -36.47
N THR A 358 11.40 -3.49 -35.42
CA THR A 358 10.71 -2.35 -34.81
C THR A 358 11.60 -1.51 -33.89
N CYS A 359 12.81 -1.99 -33.57
CA CYS A 359 13.78 -1.26 -32.77
C CYS A 359 14.57 -0.18 -33.52
N ILE A 360 14.47 -0.13 -34.86
CA ILE A 360 15.09 0.92 -35.68
C ILE A 360 14.00 1.82 -36.25
N GLY A 361 14.14 3.12 -36.05
CA GLY A 361 13.22 4.14 -36.54
C GLY A 361 13.35 4.39 -38.05
N PRO A 362 12.41 5.15 -38.66
CA PRO A 362 12.49 5.53 -40.08
C PRO A 362 13.71 6.38 -40.46
N ASP A 363 14.35 6.98 -39.46
CA ASP A 363 15.61 7.75 -39.54
C ASP A 363 16.87 6.88 -39.47
N GLY A 364 16.74 5.59 -39.12
CA GLY A 364 17.86 4.66 -38.92
C GLY A 364 18.41 4.66 -37.49
N GLU A 365 17.87 5.47 -36.59
CA GLU A 365 18.26 5.53 -35.18
C GLU A 365 17.43 4.55 -34.33
N LEU A 366 17.74 4.45 -33.03
CA LEU A 366 16.95 3.64 -32.10
C LEU A 366 15.52 4.18 -31.97
N ALA A 367 14.54 3.32 -32.26
CA ALA A 367 13.14 3.72 -32.31
C ALA A 367 12.62 4.18 -30.93
N LYS A 368 11.90 5.31 -30.94
CA LYS A 368 11.20 5.88 -29.78
C LYS A 368 9.69 5.76 -29.94
N LEU A 369 8.98 5.87 -28.82
CA LEU A 369 7.53 5.98 -28.80
C LEU A 369 7.09 7.36 -29.30
N SER A 370 5.86 7.45 -29.80
CA SER A 370 5.27 8.71 -30.24
C SER A 370 4.73 9.52 -29.04
N PRO A 371 4.32 10.79 -29.22
CA PRO A 371 3.62 11.54 -28.18
C PRO A 371 2.38 10.85 -27.62
N GLU A 372 1.68 10.09 -28.44
CA GLU A 372 0.42 9.41 -28.10
C GLU A 372 0.65 8.06 -27.39
N ASP A 373 1.76 7.37 -27.69
CA ASP A 373 2.15 6.10 -27.05
C ASP A 373 2.92 6.30 -25.72
N ASP A 374 3.57 7.46 -25.55
CA ASP A 374 4.37 7.84 -24.37
C ASP A 374 3.98 9.23 -23.81
N PRO A 375 2.76 9.37 -23.25
CA PRO A 375 2.38 10.53 -22.45
C PRO A 375 2.99 10.43 -21.05
N VAL A 376 3.53 11.54 -20.56
CA VAL A 376 4.48 11.53 -19.42
C VAL A 376 3.82 11.13 -18.10
N ASN A 377 2.63 11.64 -17.80
CA ASN A 377 1.93 11.36 -16.53
C ASN A 377 1.57 9.86 -16.39
N ALA A 378 1.28 9.18 -17.50
CA ALA A 378 0.89 7.77 -17.47
C ALA A 378 2.10 6.83 -17.63
N ARG A 379 3.30 7.16 -17.13
CA ARG A 379 4.50 6.30 -17.28
C ARG A 379 4.71 5.29 -16.14
N CYS A 380 3.99 5.41 -15.03
CA CYS A 380 4.19 4.59 -13.84
C CYS A 380 3.55 3.18 -13.92
N TRP A 381 2.81 2.86 -14.98
CA TRP A 381 2.10 1.58 -15.17
C TRP A 381 2.61 0.76 -16.38
N ASP A 382 2.49 -0.58 -16.28
CA ASP A 382 2.90 -1.61 -17.28
C ASP A 382 4.22 -1.29 -18.04
N GLN A 383 5.21 -0.78 -17.30
CA GLN A 383 6.48 -0.28 -17.85
C GLN A 383 7.20 -1.35 -18.67
N LYS A 384 7.14 -2.60 -18.21
CA LYS A 384 7.82 -3.72 -18.88
C LYS A 384 7.23 -3.98 -20.26
N ARG A 385 5.89 -3.96 -20.43
CA ARG A 385 5.26 -4.09 -21.75
C ARG A 385 5.48 -2.86 -22.62
N ARG A 386 5.37 -1.66 -22.02
CA ARG A 386 5.33 -0.38 -22.75
C ARG A 386 6.69 0.18 -23.13
N PHE A 387 7.73 -0.08 -22.33
CA PHE A 387 9.09 0.44 -22.54
C PHE A 387 10.14 -0.66 -22.65
N GLY A 388 9.79 -1.91 -22.33
CA GLY A 388 10.69 -3.06 -22.35
C GLY A 388 11.61 -3.15 -21.13
N PHE A 389 11.47 -2.22 -20.20
CA PHE A 389 12.30 -2.05 -19.02
C PHE A 389 11.42 -1.65 -17.84
N ASP A 390 11.83 -2.06 -16.64
CA ASP A 390 11.18 -1.70 -15.39
C ASP A 390 12.12 -0.73 -14.66
N PHE A 391 11.64 0.49 -14.45
CA PHE A 391 12.37 1.60 -13.85
C PHE A 391 12.19 1.64 -12.33
N LEU A 392 11.24 0.88 -11.80
CA LEU A 392 10.84 0.89 -10.40
C LEU A 392 11.63 -0.14 -9.57
N TYR A 393 11.58 -0.01 -8.25
CA TYR A 393 12.01 -1.09 -7.37
C TYR A 393 11.01 -2.27 -7.38
N PRO A 394 11.49 -3.52 -7.28
CA PRO A 394 10.62 -4.69 -7.17
C PRO A 394 10.00 -4.75 -5.77
N ILE A 395 8.75 -5.19 -5.66
CA ILE A 395 8.02 -5.28 -4.37
C ILE A 395 8.75 -6.12 -3.31
N ALA A 396 9.53 -7.12 -3.75
CA ALA A 396 10.40 -7.90 -2.89
C ALA A 396 11.39 -7.05 -2.06
N ARG A 397 11.79 -5.84 -2.50
CA ARG A 397 12.57 -4.88 -1.68
C ARG A 397 11.82 -4.56 -0.39
N TYR A 398 10.56 -4.15 -0.51
CA TYR A 398 9.70 -3.74 0.59
C TYR A 398 9.23 -4.91 1.44
N ARG A 399 8.95 -6.07 0.83
CA ARG A 399 8.69 -7.31 1.60
C ARG A 399 9.86 -7.62 2.53
N ARG A 400 11.11 -7.62 2.03
CA ARG A 400 12.31 -7.86 2.86
C ARG A 400 12.48 -6.76 3.91
N ALA A 401 12.28 -5.50 3.53
CA ALA A 401 12.36 -4.34 4.42
C ALA A 401 11.52 -4.50 5.70
N PHE A 402 10.34 -5.11 5.60
CA PHE A 402 9.42 -5.30 6.74
C PHE A 402 9.45 -6.71 7.36
N THR A 403 10.32 -7.63 6.89
CA THR A 403 10.34 -9.03 7.39
C THR A 403 11.73 -9.62 7.65
N GLU A 404 12.80 -9.01 7.15
CA GLU A 404 14.17 -9.53 7.27
C GLU A 404 15.04 -8.62 8.17
N ALA A 405 15.71 -9.21 9.17
CA ALA A 405 16.58 -8.51 10.12
C ALA A 405 17.86 -7.93 9.50
N GLN A 406 18.16 -8.24 8.24
CA GLN A 406 19.26 -7.68 7.47
C GLN A 406 18.80 -7.33 6.06
N ILE A 407 19.41 -6.29 5.48
CA ILE A 407 19.10 -5.76 4.15
C ILE A 407 20.39 -5.36 3.43
N GLU A 408 20.31 -5.18 2.11
CA GLU A 408 21.41 -4.67 1.30
C GLU A 408 21.53 -3.15 1.46
N ASN A 409 22.72 -2.64 1.80
CA ASN A 409 23.04 -1.21 1.71
C ASN A 409 23.30 -0.79 0.25
N ARG A 410 23.66 0.48 0.01
CA ARG A 410 23.88 1.03 -1.34
C ARG A 410 25.03 0.34 -2.11
N GLN A 411 25.94 -0.36 -1.43
CA GLN A 411 27.02 -1.13 -2.09
C GLN A 411 26.68 -2.63 -2.25
N GLY A 412 25.49 -3.06 -1.84
CA GLY A 412 25.05 -4.46 -1.90
C GLY A 412 25.58 -5.33 -0.76
N GLU A 413 26.06 -4.72 0.34
CA GLU A 413 26.51 -5.43 1.54
C GLU A 413 25.33 -5.65 2.49
N LEU A 414 25.24 -6.84 3.10
CA LEU A 414 24.19 -7.13 4.08
C LEU A 414 24.51 -6.47 5.43
N VAL A 415 23.70 -5.49 5.80
CA VAL A 415 23.79 -4.72 7.05
C VAL A 415 22.54 -4.96 7.91
N PRO A 416 22.58 -4.68 9.23
CA PRO A 416 21.39 -4.73 10.07
C PRO A 416 20.27 -3.83 9.55
N ASN A 417 19.03 -4.33 9.57
CA ASN A 417 17.86 -3.55 9.20
C ASN A 417 17.51 -2.57 10.34
N PRO A 418 17.43 -1.24 10.08
CA PRO A 418 17.15 -0.24 11.11
C PRO A 418 15.88 -0.47 11.92
N ILE A 419 14.79 -0.99 11.33
CA ILE A 419 13.54 -1.25 12.11
C ILE A 419 13.64 -2.49 13.02
N PHE A 420 14.69 -3.31 12.86
CA PHE A 420 15.01 -4.49 13.66
C PHE A 420 16.37 -4.33 14.37
N SER A 421 16.72 -3.10 14.73
CA SER A 421 17.95 -2.72 15.42
C SER A 421 17.65 -1.74 16.55
N ASP A 422 18.47 -1.77 17.60
CA ASP A 422 18.59 -0.66 18.55
C ASP A 422 19.33 0.50 17.85
N LEU A 423 18.60 1.58 17.57
CA LEU A 423 19.13 2.78 16.94
C LEU A 423 19.71 3.78 17.94
N ASN A 424 19.39 3.65 19.23
CA ASN A 424 19.75 4.61 20.27
C ASN A 424 20.34 3.93 21.53
N PRO A 425 21.48 3.22 21.42
CA PRO A 425 22.09 2.42 22.50
C PRO A 425 22.61 3.24 23.70
N GLY A 426 22.30 4.54 23.76
CA GLY A 426 22.55 5.42 24.90
C GLY A 426 21.35 5.58 25.84
N ASP A 427 20.16 5.09 25.49
CA ASP A 427 18.98 5.12 26.37
C ASP A 427 18.84 3.83 27.23
N ARG A 428 17.61 3.40 27.52
CA ARG A 428 17.30 2.21 28.35
C ARG A 428 16.58 1.10 27.59
N ASP A 429 16.15 1.36 26.35
CA ASP A 429 15.40 0.43 25.51
C ASP A 429 16.36 -0.36 24.61
N THR A 430 17.01 -1.37 25.20
CA THR A 430 17.94 -2.26 24.50
C THR A 430 17.24 -3.47 23.84
N ASP A 431 15.93 -3.39 23.61
CA ASP A 431 15.18 -4.45 22.95
C ASP A 431 15.50 -4.50 21.44
N ILE A 432 14.94 -5.50 20.75
CA ILE A 432 14.93 -5.58 19.29
C ILE A 432 13.51 -5.91 18.87
N ARG A 433 12.94 -5.11 17.97
CA ARG A 433 11.57 -5.31 17.48
C ARG A 433 11.44 -6.67 16.79
N ASP A 434 10.45 -7.46 17.19
CA ASP A 434 10.10 -8.69 16.48
C ASP A 434 9.43 -8.35 15.13
N PRO A 435 9.76 -9.03 14.01
CA PRO A 435 9.11 -8.81 12.72
C PRO A 435 7.58 -8.86 12.75
N GLY A 436 6.96 -9.68 13.61
CA GLY A 436 5.51 -9.76 13.80
C GLY A 436 4.86 -8.50 14.39
N ARG A 437 5.66 -7.52 14.82
CA ARG A 437 5.21 -6.22 15.36
C ARG A 437 5.22 -5.08 14.32
N VAL A 438 5.41 -5.39 13.03
CA VAL A 438 5.39 -4.40 11.94
C VAL A 438 4.13 -4.57 11.11
N PHE A 439 3.22 -3.59 11.11
CA PHE A 439 1.97 -3.64 10.37
C PHE A 439 1.96 -2.60 9.25
N PHE A 440 1.49 -2.98 8.07
CA PHE A 440 1.39 -2.09 6.91
C PHE A 440 -0.05 -2.07 6.41
N ALA A 441 -0.68 -0.90 6.51
CA ALA A 441 -2.03 -0.62 6.04
C ALA A 441 -2.00 0.29 4.82
N GLY A 442 -2.72 -0.06 3.77
CA GLY A 442 -2.94 0.81 2.62
C GLY A 442 -4.41 1.20 2.49
N ILE A 443 -4.70 2.50 2.59
CA ILE A 443 -5.93 3.12 2.09
C ILE A 443 -5.63 3.50 0.64
N VAL A 444 -5.92 2.58 -0.27
CA VAL A 444 -5.44 2.62 -1.66
C VAL A 444 -6.57 2.50 -2.68
N GLY A 445 -6.23 2.74 -3.95
CA GLY A 445 -7.16 2.64 -5.06
C GLY A 445 -7.64 1.22 -5.35
N VAL A 446 -8.75 0.84 -4.73
CA VAL A 446 -9.51 -0.40 -4.96
C VAL A 446 -10.99 -0.14 -4.64
N PRO A 447 -11.97 -0.67 -5.41
CA PRO A 447 -13.37 -0.54 -5.04
C PRO A 447 -13.64 -1.16 -3.66
N TRP A 448 -14.28 -0.41 -2.75
CA TRP A 448 -14.57 -0.89 -1.40
C TRP A 448 -15.43 -2.18 -1.43
N GLN A 449 -16.23 -2.35 -2.48
CA GLN A 449 -17.09 -3.50 -2.73
C GLN A 449 -16.31 -4.83 -2.81
N ASP A 450 -15.14 -4.83 -3.43
CA ASP A 450 -14.37 -6.06 -3.64
C ASP A 450 -13.74 -6.57 -2.34
N ILE A 451 -13.30 -5.64 -1.50
CA ILE A 451 -12.59 -5.91 -0.25
C ILE A 451 -13.50 -5.93 0.99
N ALA A 452 -14.76 -5.48 0.89
CA ALA A 452 -15.75 -5.58 1.97
C ALA A 452 -16.12 -7.03 2.29
N ARG A 453 -16.47 -7.32 3.55
CA ARG A 453 -17.14 -8.58 3.89
C ARG A 453 -18.53 -8.63 3.25
N GLN A 454 -19.00 -9.85 2.96
CA GLN A 454 -20.30 -10.09 2.35
C GLN A 454 -21.34 -10.43 3.43
N ASN A 455 -22.55 -9.91 3.32
CA ASN A 455 -23.67 -10.27 4.18
C ASN A 455 -24.25 -11.66 3.80
N ALA A 456 -25.29 -12.09 4.51
CA ALA A 456 -25.95 -13.38 4.28
C ALA A 456 -26.56 -13.57 2.87
N ASP A 457 -26.78 -12.49 2.12
CA ASP A 457 -27.26 -12.51 0.73
C ASP A 457 -26.10 -12.51 -0.29
N GLY A 458 -24.84 -12.60 0.18
CA GLY A 458 -23.63 -12.56 -0.65
C GLY A 458 -23.22 -11.16 -1.11
N GLN A 459 -23.86 -10.10 -0.61
CA GLN A 459 -23.62 -8.73 -1.05
C GLN A 459 -22.57 -8.01 -0.16
N PRO A 460 -21.66 -7.20 -0.73
CA PRO A 460 -20.76 -6.33 0.04
C PRO A 460 -21.52 -5.43 1.05
N ASP A 461 -21.17 -5.54 2.34
CA ASP A 461 -21.85 -4.81 3.42
C ASP A 461 -20.86 -4.45 4.53
N LEU A 462 -20.45 -3.18 4.61
CA LEU A 462 -19.48 -2.70 5.60
C LEU A 462 -20.05 -2.62 7.03
N LEU A 463 -21.36 -2.81 7.23
CA LEU A 463 -22.00 -2.76 8.54
C LEU A 463 -22.38 -4.15 9.08
N ARG A 464 -22.65 -5.11 8.18
CA ARG A 464 -23.18 -6.44 8.54
C ARG A 464 -22.56 -7.59 7.73
N GLY A 465 -21.46 -7.35 7.04
CA GLY A 465 -20.67 -8.39 6.39
C GLY A 465 -20.19 -9.43 7.40
N LEU A 466 -20.21 -10.70 7.01
CA LEU A 466 -19.95 -11.84 7.87
C LEU A 466 -18.45 -12.18 7.90
N ASP A 467 -17.92 -12.52 9.07
CA ASP A 467 -16.57 -13.05 9.24
C ASP A 467 -16.46 -14.54 8.81
N GLU A 468 -15.27 -15.13 8.96
CA GLU A 468 -15.01 -16.56 8.70
C GLU A 468 -15.88 -17.53 9.53
N ARG A 469 -16.53 -17.05 10.61
CA ARG A 469 -17.41 -17.83 11.49
C ARG A 469 -18.90 -17.66 11.11
N GLY A 470 -19.21 -16.68 10.28
CA GLY A 470 -20.58 -16.32 9.89
C GLY A 470 -21.22 -15.23 10.77
N GLU A 471 -20.45 -14.55 11.62
CA GLU A 471 -20.95 -13.51 12.53
C GLU A 471 -20.90 -12.12 11.86
N PRO A 472 -21.95 -11.27 12.02
CA PRO A 472 -22.05 -9.98 11.34
C PRO A 472 -21.17 -8.92 12.01
N VAL A 473 -19.92 -8.83 11.57
CA VAL A 473 -18.91 -7.88 12.09
C VAL A 473 -18.71 -6.64 11.21
N GLY A 474 -19.12 -6.67 9.94
CA GLY A 474 -18.91 -5.58 8.99
C GLY A 474 -17.46 -5.41 8.53
N GLY A 475 -17.11 -4.23 8.02
CA GLY A 475 -15.75 -3.86 7.64
C GLY A 475 -15.14 -4.61 6.44
N PHE A 476 -13.82 -4.49 6.31
CA PHE A 476 -13.03 -5.09 5.24
C PHE A 476 -12.51 -6.50 5.60
N LYS A 477 -12.39 -7.35 4.58
CA LYS A 477 -11.82 -8.70 4.65
C LYS A 477 -10.38 -8.66 5.19
N SER A 478 -10.00 -9.70 5.92
CA SER A 478 -8.63 -9.98 6.34
C SER A 478 -7.77 -10.62 5.28
N ALA A 479 -6.46 -10.69 5.53
CA ALA A 479 -5.53 -11.36 4.62
C ALA A 479 -5.90 -12.84 4.38
N SER A 480 -6.46 -13.53 5.39
CA SER A 480 -7.02 -14.88 5.24
C SER A 480 -8.34 -14.87 4.46
N GLU A 481 -9.28 -13.97 4.77
CA GLU A 481 -10.55 -13.83 4.04
C GLU A 481 -10.36 -13.41 2.57
N LEU A 482 -9.34 -12.60 2.25
CA LEU A 482 -8.96 -12.20 0.89
C LEU A 482 -8.32 -13.35 0.11
N ALA A 483 -7.59 -14.23 0.80
CA ALA A 483 -6.95 -15.43 0.25
C ALA A 483 -7.88 -16.66 0.23
N ALA A 484 -9.01 -16.60 0.92
CA ALA A 484 -10.00 -17.67 0.96
C ALA A 484 -10.65 -17.85 -0.43
N PRO A 485 -11.04 -19.09 -0.79
CA PRO A 485 -11.86 -19.34 -1.97
C PRO A 485 -13.16 -18.54 -1.94
N LEU A 486 -13.43 -17.81 -3.02
CA LEU A 486 -14.75 -17.25 -3.26
C LEU A 486 -15.76 -18.40 -3.33
N LEU A 487 -16.87 -18.31 -2.60
CA LEU A 487 -17.83 -19.40 -2.48
C LEU A 487 -18.44 -19.77 -3.85
N ASP A 488 -18.50 -21.07 -4.14
CA ASP A 488 -19.03 -21.64 -5.37
C ASP A 488 -20.44 -21.11 -5.66
N GLY A 489 -20.58 -20.29 -6.70
CA GLY A 489 -21.85 -19.67 -7.10
C GLY A 489 -21.76 -18.18 -7.44
N ALA A 490 -20.72 -17.47 -7.00
CA ALA A 490 -20.55 -16.06 -7.34
C ALA A 490 -20.16 -15.84 -8.82
N LEU A 491 -19.32 -16.72 -9.40
CA LEU A 491 -18.62 -16.42 -10.66
C LEU A 491 -18.48 -17.58 -11.64
N ASP A 492 -18.92 -17.32 -12.89
CA ASP A 492 -18.67 -18.18 -14.05
C ASP A 492 -17.18 -18.17 -14.44
N GLY A 493 -16.42 -19.09 -13.84
CA GLY A 493 -15.07 -19.43 -14.27
C GLY A 493 -13.96 -19.16 -13.24
N ALA A 494 -13.82 -20.09 -12.29
CA ALA A 494 -12.56 -20.48 -11.65
C ALA A 494 -11.68 -19.37 -11.02
N ILE A 495 -12.25 -18.25 -10.57
CA ILE A 495 -11.53 -17.26 -9.76
C ILE A 495 -11.35 -17.81 -8.36
N SER A 496 -10.10 -17.94 -7.92
CA SER A 496 -9.72 -18.72 -6.73
C SER A 496 -9.72 -17.95 -5.42
N SER A 497 -9.73 -16.61 -5.45
CA SER A 497 -9.65 -15.74 -4.25
C SER A 497 -9.98 -14.28 -4.59
N THR A 498 -10.18 -13.44 -3.57
CA THR A 498 -10.28 -11.98 -3.79
C THR A 498 -8.96 -11.40 -4.28
N TRP A 499 -7.82 -11.96 -3.88
CA TRP A 499 -6.50 -11.53 -4.41
C TRP A 499 -6.37 -11.73 -5.91
N GLU A 500 -6.80 -12.87 -6.46
CA GLU A 500 -6.82 -13.08 -7.92
C GLU A 500 -7.76 -12.08 -8.62
N LEU A 501 -8.85 -11.69 -7.95
CA LEU A 501 -9.81 -10.71 -8.45
C LEU A 501 -9.20 -9.31 -8.58
N ILE A 502 -8.66 -8.74 -7.49
CA ILE A 502 -8.18 -7.35 -7.47
C ILE A 502 -6.75 -7.16 -7.97
N LEU A 503 -5.91 -8.21 -7.97
CA LEU A 503 -4.48 -8.11 -8.28
C LEU A 503 -4.01 -9.06 -9.41
N GLY A 504 -4.69 -10.19 -9.61
CA GLY A 504 -4.26 -11.22 -10.56
C GLY A 504 -2.98 -11.92 -10.10
N ASP A 505 -2.00 -12.04 -11.01
CA ASP A 505 -0.68 -12.63 -10.74
C ASP A 505 0.43 -11.80 -11.41
N PRO A 506 0.92 -10.73 -10.74
CA PRO A 506 1.95 -9.84 -11.28
C PRO A 506 3.25 -10.57 -11.63
N ALA A 507 3.63 -11.58 -10.84
CA ALA A 507 4.83 -12.41 -11.08
C ALA A 507 4.74 -13.25 -12.38
N ARG A 508 3.53 -13.44 -12.92
CA ARG A 508 3.30 -14.04 -14.26
C ARG A 508 2.70 -13.04 -15.25
N SER A 509 2.71 -11.75 -14.93
CA SER A 509 2.10 -10.66 -15.71
C SER A 509 0.64 -10.92 -16.12
N GLN A 510 -0.12 -11.60 -15.25
CA GLN A 510 -1.56 -11.81 -15.44
C GLN A 510 -2.31 -10.66 -14.77
N PRO A 511 -3.14 -9.91 -15.51
CA PRO A 511 -3.87 -8.78 -14.95
C PRO A 511 -4.94 -9.23 -13.94
N PRO A 512 -5.44 -8.31 -13.09
CA PRO A 512 -6.63 -8.51 -12.26
C PRO A 512 -7.80 -9.12 -13.04
N ARG A 513 -8.59 -9.96 -12.38
CA ARG A 513 -9.80 -10.55 -12.96
C ARG A 513 -11.01 -9.62 -12.89
N ASP A 514 -10.99 -8.62 -12.00
CA ASP A 514 -11.92 -7.49 -12.07
C ASP A 514 -11.45 -6.47 -13.13
N PRO A 515 -12.26 -6.20 -14.17
CA PRO A 515 -11.94 -5.19 -15.16
C PRO A 515 -11.72 -3.78 -14.59
N PHE A 516 -12.33 -3.41 -13.45
CA PHE A 516 -12.13 -2.09 -12.84
C PHE A 516 -10.73 -1.93 -12.22
N MET A 517 -10.07 -3.03 -11.87
CA MET A 517 -8.69 -3.03 -11.35
C MET A 517 -7.61 -3.12 -12.44
N ILE A 518 -7.98 -3.27 -13.71
CA ILE A 518 -7.02 -3.26 -14.82
C ILE A 518 -6.59 -1.82 -15.12
N GLU A 519 -5.32 -1.50 -14.91
CA GLU A 519 -4.71 -0.26 -15.38
C GLU A 519 -4.79 -0.15 -16.91
N SER A 520 -5.38 0.93 -17.41
CA SER A 520 -5.52 1.18 -18.85
C SER A 520 -5.80 2.65 -19.11
N MET A 521 -5.19 3.22 -20.15
CA MET A 521 -5.64 4.51 -20.72
C MET A 521 -6.89 4.36 -21.59
N ALA A 522 -7.06 3.19 -22.23
CA ALA A 522 -8.17 2.92 -23.11
C ALA A 522 -9.41 2.45 -22.32
N PRO A 523 -10.62 2.85 -22.70
CA PRO A 523 -11.85 2.34 -22.10
C PRO A 523 -11.89 0.81 -22.10
N ARG A 524 -12.24 0.26 -20.94
CA ARG A 524 -12.30 -1.18 -20.65
C ARG A 524 -13.70 -1.71 -20.94
N ALA A 525 -13.90 -3.01 -20.69
CA ALA A 525 -15.19 -3.68 -20.87
C ALA A 525 -15.30 -4.88 -19.94
N GLY A 526 -16.53 -5.29 -19.63
CA GLY A 526 -16.85 -6.38 -18.71
C GLY A 526 -17.76 -5.89 -17.58
N SER A 527 -17.79 -6.65 -16.49
CA SER A 527 -18.52 -6.31 -15.27
C SER A 527 -17.65 -6.60 -14.05
N ASN A 528 -17.86 -5.86 -12.96
CA ASN A 528 -17.22 -6.18 -11.69
C ASN A 528 -17.71 -7.58 -11.24
N PRO A 529 -16.80 -8.50 -10.87
CA PRO A 529 -17.20 -9.88 -10.58
C PRO A 529 -18.01 -10.03 -9.28
N ILE A 530 -17.90 -9.11 -8.31
CA ILE A 530 -18.58 -9.21 -7.02
C ILE A 530 -19.97 -8.54 -7.04
N THR A 531 -20.12 -7.39 -7.66
CA THR A 531 -21.41 -6.65 -7.70
C THR A 531 -22.23 -6.92 -8.96
N GLY A 532 -21.59 -7.37 -10.04
CA GLY A 532 -22.21 -7.49 -11.37
C GLY A 532 -22.36 -6.16 -12.12
N ASP A 533 -21.91 -5.04 -11.55
CA ASP A 533 -21.94 -3.71 -12.18
C ASP A 533 -21.17 -3.75 -13.52
N ALA A 534 -21.84 -3.42 -14.62
CA ALA A 534 -21.22 -3.39 -15.94
C ALA A 534 -20.41 -2.11 -16.17
N ILE A 535 -19.26 -2.25 -16.84
CA ILE A 535 -18.50 -1.10 -17.36
C ILE A 535 -19.31 -0.42 -18.46
N VAL A 536 -19.48 0.90 -18.34
CA VAL A 536 -20.21 1.74 -19.30
C VAL A 536 -19.21 2.46 -20.22
N PRO A 537 -19.23 2.24 -21.55
CA PRO A 537 -18.32 2.91 -22.49
C PRO A 537 -18.55 4.43 -22.58
N PRO A 538 -17.53 5.23 -22.99
CA PRO A 538 -17.58 6.69 -22.92
C PRO A 538 -18.67 7.36 -23.77
N HIS A 539 -19.23 6.67 -24.77
CA HIS A 539 -20.27 7.21 -25.66
C HIS A 539 -21.63 6.54 -25.50
N GLU A 540 -21.79 5.66 -24.50
CA GLU A 540 -23.05 4.98 -24.20
C GLU A 540 -23.72 5.57 -22.96
N ALA A 541 -25.05 5.52 -22.93
CA ALA A 541 -25.83 5.97 -21.77
C ALA A 541 -25.85 4.88 -20.69
N GLY A 542 -25.52 5.25 -19.46
CA GLY A 542 -25.46 4.35 -18.33
C GLY A 542 -24.62 4.90 -17.18
N TRP A 543 -24.76 4.30 -16.01
CA TRP A 543 -23.97 4.61 -14.82
C TRP A 543 -23.81 3.37 -13.95
N ASN A 544 -22.63 3.15 -13.38
CA ASN A 544 -22.35 2.07 -12.42
C ASN A 544 -21.92 2.62 -11.04
N ASN A 545 -21.94 1.76 -10.01
CA ASN A 545 -21.66 2.17 -8.63
C ASN A 545 -20.17 2.16 -8.23
N LEU A 546 -19.26 1.88 -9.17
CA LEU A 546 -17.82 1.83 -8.92
C LEU A 546 -17.14 3.07 -9.48
N ASN A 547 -17.05 3.19 -10.81
CA ASN A 547 -16.39 4.32 -11.50
C ASN A 547 -17.36 5.25 -12.24
N GLY A 548 -18.66 4.99 -12.16
CA GLY A 548 -19.69 5.70 -12.93
C GLY A 548 -19.70 5.26 -14.40
N ARG A 549 -18.63 5.58 -15.14
CA ARG A 549 -18.40 5.19 -16.54
C ARG A 549 -16.94 5.36 -16.93
N GLU A 550 -16.51 4.69 -17.99
CA GLU A 550 -15.22 4.98 -18.63
C GLU A 550 -15.30 6.33 -19.37
N TYR A 551 -14.16 7.00 -19.54
CA TYR A 551 -14.08 8.31 -20.16
C TYR A 551 -13.02 8.38 -21.27
N THR A 552 -13.08 9.43 -22.09
CA THR A 552 -12.13 9.65 -23.18
C THR A 552 -10.88 10.32 -22.65
N VAL A 553 -9.86 9.53 -22.31
CA VAL A 553 -8.51 10.05 -22.00
C VAL A 553 -7.96 10.80 -23.24
N PRO A 554 -7.65 12.11 -23.14
CA PRO A 554 -7.12 12.89 -24.25
C PRO A 554 -5.80 12.30 -24.78
N ARG A 555 -5.58 12.38 -26.09
CA ARG A 555 -4.34 11.96 -26.75
C ARG A 555 -3.81 13.08 -27.63
N GLY A 556 -2.58 13.52 -27.41
CA GLY A 556 -1.90 14.43 -28.35
C GLY A 556 -0.85 15.37 -27.76
N SER A 557 -0.77 15.55 -26.45
CA SER A 557 0.26 16.38 -25.81
C SER A 557 1.12 15.63 -24.80
N THR A 558 2.30 16.17 -24.49
CA THR A 558 3.25 15.58 -23.53
C THR A 558 2.70 15.45 -22.11
N ARG A 559 1.63 16.18 -21.77
CA ARG A 559 1.02 16.23 -20.44
C ARG A 559 -0.40 15.67 -20.42
N GLU A 560 -0.89 15.17 -21.55
CA GLU A 560 -2.23 14.63 -21.73
C GLU A 560 -2.14 13.10 -21.83
N GLY A 561 -2.38 12.44 -20.70
CA GLY A 561 -2.49 11.00 -20.59
C GLY A 561 -2.83 10.65 -19.15
N ASP A 562 -3.75 9.71 -18.98
CA ASP A 562 -4.39 9.37 -17.71
C ASP A 562 -4.95 7.94 -17.79
N LEU A 563 -5.37 7.36 -16.66
CA LEU A 563 -5.92 6.01 -16.54
C LEU A 563 -7.43 6.02 -16.28
N GLN A 564 -8.09 4.94 -16.68
CA GLN A 564 -9.48 4.70 -16.32
C GLN A 564 -9.58 4.42 -14.81
N PHE A 565 -10.54 5.07 -14.14
CA PHE A 565 -10.66 4.99 -12.68
C PHE A 565 -11.08 3.59 -12.22
N ALA A 566 -10.52 3.13 -11.10
CA ALA A 566 -11.00 1.94 -10.39
C ALA A 566 -12.32 2.24 -9.69
N CYS A 567 -12.37 3.38 -8.99
CA CYS A 567 -13.57 3.84 -8.30
C CYS A 567 -13.64 5.38 -8.23
N ILE A 568 -14.83 5.89 -7.95
CA ILE A 568 -15.12 7.31 -7.72
C ILE A 568 -16.01 7.47 -6.47
N PHE A 569 -16.04 8.66 -5.90
CA PHE A 569 -16.92 9.00 -4.79
C PHE A 569 -17.30 10.49 -4.81
N PRO A 570 -18.49 10.89 -4.32
CA PRO A 570 -18.91 12.30 -4.35
C PRO A 570 -18.00 13.18 -3.48
N LEU A 571 -17.82 14.44 -3.88
CA LEU A 571 -17.19 15.45 -3.05
C LEU A 571 -18.16 16.00 -2.00
N PHE A 572 -17.66 16.45 -0.85
CA PHE A 572 -18.45 17.22 0.13
C PHE A 572 -18.99 18.52 -0.49
N GLU A 573 -18.13 19.24 -1.22
CA GLU A 573 -18.47 20.46 -1.95
C GLU A 573 -17.96 20.36 -3.39
N PRO A 574 -18.77 20.74 -4.41
CA PRO A 574 -18.30 20.79 -5.79
C PRO A 574 -17.16 21.80 -6.00
N LYS A 575 -16.15 21.43 -6.77
CA LYS A 575 -15.01 22.29 -7.13
C LYS A 575 -15.23 22.94 -8.50
N ASP A 576 -14.95 24.25 -8.60
CA ASP A 576 -14.88 24.96 -9.89
C ASP A 576 -13.47 24.84 -10.48
N CYS A 577 -13.34 24.08 -11.57
CA CYS A 577 -12.07 23.92 -12.29
C CYS A 577 -11.76 25.05 -13.29
N GLY A 578 -12.49 26.17 -13.23
CA GLY A 578 -12.19 27.37 -14.00
C GLY A 578 -10.80 27.95 -13.70
N GLY A 579 -10.05 28.30 -14.74
CA GLY A 579 -8.77 29.00 -14.62
C GLY A 579 -7.59 28.08 -14.29
N THR A 580 -6.95 28.30 -13.13
CA THR A 580 -5.69 27.64 -12.75
C THR A 580 -5.77 26.80 -11.47
N THR A 581 -6.97 26.55 -10.94
CA THR A 581 -7.22 25.79 -9.70
C THR A 581 -6.50 24.44 -9.70
N GLU A 582 -5.45 24.29 -8.89
CA GLU A 582 -4.64 23.07 -8.77
C GLU A 582 -5.49 21.91 -8.21
N GLY A 583 -5.20 20.67 -8.64
CA GLY A 583 -5.95 19.48 -8.23
C GLY A 583 -7.43 19.48 -8.63
N CYS A 584 -7.70 19.68 -9.93
CA CYS A 584 -9.06 19.76 -10.45
C CYS A 584 -9.15 19.08 -11.83
N ASP A 585 -9.92 17.99 -11.90
CA ASP A 585 -9.92 17.02 -13.00
C ASP A 585 -10.89 17.39 -14.14
N CYS A 586 -11.77 18.36 -13.91
CA CYS A 586 -12.80 18.77 -14.87
C CYS A 586 -12.43 19.96 -15.76
N ARG A 587 -11.13 20.32 -15.82
CA ARG A 587 -10.65 21.40 -16.69
C ARG A 587 -10.99 21.13 -18.16
N GLU A 588 -11.57 22.11 -18.85
CA GLU A 588 -11.86 22.01 -20.28
C GLU A 588 -10.55 22.01 -21.09
N ALA A 589 -10.33 20.97 -21.89
CA ALA A 589 -9.26 20.89 -22.87
C ALA A 589 -9.73 21.39 -24.24
N ALA A 590 -8.88 22.12 -24.96
CA ALA A 590 -9.21 22.60 -26.29
C ALA A 590 -9.44 21.42 -27.26
N ASP A 591 -10.50 21.50 -28.07
CA ASP A 591 -10.89 20.50 -29.07
C ASP A 591 -11.18 19.07 -28.53
N VAL A 592 -11.33 18.88 -27.22
CA VAL A 592 -11.75 17.61 -26.59
C VAL A 592 -13.02 17.80 -25.77
N THR A 593 -14.05 17.00 -26.06
CA THR A 593 -15.27 16.96 -25.25
C THR A 593 -14.99 16.30 -23.90
N ASN A 594 -15.21 17.01 -22.80
CA ASN A 594 -15.18 16.42 -21.47
C ASN A 594 -16.39 15.47 -21.28
N ASP A 595 -16.12 14.18 -21.12
CA ASP A 595 -17.09 13.11 -20.85
C ASP A 595 -16.82 12.36 -19.51
N SER A 596 -15.98 12.95 -18.65
CA SER A 596 -15.51 12.35 -17.40
C SER A 596 -16.62 12.18 -16.34
N PRO A 597 -16.69 11.02 -15.64
CA PRO A 597 -17.64 10.80 -14.55
C PRO A 597 -17.43 11.74 -13.36
N LEU A 598 -16.27 12.39 -13.25
CA LEU A 598 -15.97 13.32 -12.14
C LEU A 598 -16.74 14.63 -12.27
N CYS A 599 -17.25 14.92 -13.45
CA CYS A 599 -17.69 16.24 -13.87
C CYS A 599 -19.21 16.33 -13.97
N GLN A 600 -19.75 17.46 -13.50
CA GLN A 600 -21.18 17.69 -13.46
C GLN A 600 -21.78 17.65 -14.89
N PRO A 601 -22.92 16.96 -15.10
CA PRO A 601 -23.63 17.00 -16.38
C PRO A 601 -23.98 18.43 -16.80
N ALA A 602 -23.79 18.78 -18.08
CA ALA A 602 -24.28 20.05 -18.60
C ALA A 602 -25.82 20.14 -18.53
N ALA A 603 -26.34 21.37 -18.46
CA ALA A 603 -27.76 21.62 -18.25
C ALA A 603 -28.66 20.92 -19.29
N GLY A 604 -29.53 20.03 -18.81
CA GLY A 604 -30.43 19.23 -19.64
C GLY A 604 -30.02 17.75 -19.78
N ASN A 605 -28.82 17.38 -19.32
CA ASN A 605 -28.33 16.01 -19.23
C ASN A 605 -28.42 15.49 -17.78
N ASP A 606 -28.50 14.18 -17.60
CA ASP A 606 -28.35 13.52 -16.29
C ASP A 606 -26.98 12.84 -16.12
N LEU A 607 -26.78 12.08 -15.02
CA LEU A 607 -25.51 11.40 -14.75
C LEU A 607 -25.20 10.25 -15.73
N ALA A 608 -26.24 9.58 -16.25
CA ALA A 608 -26.12 8.46 -17.17
C ALA A 608 -25.88 8.93 -18.61
N ASP A 609 -26.20 10.18 -18.95
CA ASP A 609 -25.95 10.73 -20.28
C ASP A 609 -24.43 10.82 -20.60
N PRO A 610 -24.01 10.40 -21.82
CA PRO A 610 -22.62 10.55 -22.31
C PRO A 610 -22.31 11.97 -22.80
N GLN A 611 -23.26 12.89 -22.67
CA GLN A 611 -23.20 14.25 -23.23
C GLN A 611 -22.23 15.14 -22.43
N PRO A 612 -21.78 16.28 -23.00
CA PRO A 612 -20.70 17.09 -22.44
C PRO A 612 -20.90 17.43 -20.95
N ARG A 613 -19.80 17.36 -20.21
CA ARG A 613 -19.72 17.74 -18.80
C ARG A 613 -19.20 19.16 -18.64
N THR A 614 -19.51 19.80 -17.52
CA THR A 614 -19.05 21.16 -17.20
C THR A 614 -17.67 21.14 -16.53
N ALA A 615 -17.09 22.33 -16.35
CA ALA A 615 -15.89 22.53 -15.53
C ALA A 615 -16.10 22.35 -14.02
N THR A 616 -17.29 21.94 -13.55
CA THR A 616 -17.56 21.69 -12.13
C THR A 616 -17.27 20.22 -11.80
N GLN A 617 -16.29 19.97 -10.94
CA GLN A 617 -16.03 18.64 -10.40
C GLN A 617 -16.96 18.34 -9.22
N VAL A 618 -17.58 17.17 -9.23
CA VAL A 618 -18.55 16.70 -8.23
C VAL A 618 -18.19 15.34 -7.62
N ASN A 619 -17.27 14.59 -8.24
CA ASN A 619 -16.70 13.37 -7.66
C ASN A 619 -15.16 13.45 -7.63
N ALA A 620 -14.55 12.80 -6.64
CA ALA A 620 -13.15 12.41 -6.63
C ALA A 620 -12.99 10.99 -7.21
N LYS A 621 -11.76 10.63 -7.57
CA LYS A 621 -11.35 9.35 -8.17
C LYS A 621 -10.36 8.56 -7.33
N ALA A 622 -10.10 7.33 -7.75
CA ALA A 622 -8.83 6.61 -7.58
C ALA A 622 -8.53 5.70 -8.80
N TYR A 623 -7.26 5.50 -9.11
CA TYR A 623 -6.76 4.50 -10.07
C TYR A 623 -6.42 3.18 -9.36
N PRO A 624 -6.18 2.05 -10.06
CA PRO A 624 -5.82 0.79 -9.41
C PRO A 624 -4.45 0.83 -8.68
N GLY A 625 -4.43 0.77 -7.35
CA GLY A 625 -3.20 0.75 -6.52
C GLY A 625 -2.57 -0.65 -6.42
N LEU A 626 -2.15 -1.20 -7.56
CA LEU A 626 -1.77 -2.62 -7.66
C LEU A 626 -0.47 -2.98 -6.92
N ARG A 627 0.51 -2.08 -6.87
CA ARG A 627 1.83 -2.34 -6.26
C ARG A 627 1.76 -2.35 -4.74
N GLU A 628 0.96 -1.46 -4.17
CA GLU A 628 0.62 -1.43 -2.76
C GLU A 628 -0.14 -2.69 -2.36
N LEU A 629 -1.16 -3.07 -3.14
CA LEU A 629 -1.91 -4.32 -2.93
C LEU A 629 -1.02 -5.56 -3.01
N GLU A 630 -0.02 -5.58 -3.92
CA GLU A 630 0.96 -6.66 -3.99
C GLU A 630 1.81 -6.77 -2.72
N LEU A 631 2.32 -5.64 -2.21
CA LEU A 631 3.05 -5.62 -0.94
C LEU A 631 2.17 -6.09 0.22
N ILE A 632 0.95 -5.55 0.33
CA ILE A 632 0.01 -5.91 1.40
C ILE A 632 -0.31 -7.41 1.37
N ARG A 633 -0.50 -8.00 0.18
CA ARG A 633 -0.64 -9.46 0.01
C ARG A 633 0.60 -10.21 0.50
N GLU A 634 1.80 -9.74 0.15
CA GLU A 634 3.07 -10.40 0.51
C GLU A 634 3.42 -10.35 2.01
N LEU A 635 2.85 -9.39 2.75
CA LEU A 635 2.97 -9.27 4.21
C LEU A 635 1.94 -10.13 4.98
N GLY A 636 0.96 -10.74 4.29
CA GLY A 636 0.02 -11.68 4.90
C GLY A 636 -0.78 -11.05 6.05
N PRO A 637 -0.87 -11.66 7.25
CA PRO A 637 -1.64 -11.13 8.38
C PRO A 637 -1.27 -9.71 8.83
N GLN A 638 -0.04 -9.28 8.56
CA GLN A 638 0.49 -7.95 8.88
C GLN A 638 0.11 -6.89 7.84
N GLY A 639 -0.37 -7.32 6.66
CA GLY A 639 -0.92 -6.49 5.62
C GLY A 639 -2.41 -6.21 5.82
N ILE A 640 -2.80 -4.95 5.70
CA ILE A 640 -4.18 -4.48 5.90
C ILE A 640 -4.62 -3.69 4.66
N VAL A 641 -5.66 -4.17 3.98
CA VAL A 641 -6.24 -3.50 2.81
C VAL A 641 -7.43 -2.65 3.24
N ALA A 642 -7.47 -1.41 2.76
CA ALA A 642 -8.62 -0.52 2.82
C ALA A 642 -8.78 0.25 1.50
N SER A 643 -9.99 0.74 1.25
CA SER A 643 -10.30 1.52 0.04
C SER A 643 -10.22 3.01 0.30
N VAL A 644 -9.55 3.72 -0.60
CA VAL A 644 -9.53 5.19 -0.68
C VAL A 644 -10.86 5.78 -1.18
N CYS A 645 -11.75 4.96 -1.75
CA CYS A 645 -13.10 5.34 -2.17
C CYS A 645 -14.11 4.99 -1.05
N PRO A 646 -14.55 5.95 -0.22
CA PRO A 646 -15.48 5.70 0.88
C PRO A 646 -16.85 5.22 0.38
N ARG A 647 -17.54 4.45 1.24
CA ARG A 647 -18.89 3.95 0.96
C ARG A 647 -19.91 5.06 0.79
N GLN A 648 -19.86 6.07 1.67
CA GLN A 648 -20.79 7.19 1.74
C GLN A 648 -20.17 8.35 2.52
N LEU A 649 -20.66 9.58 2.25
CA LEU A 649 -20.25 10.84 2.90
C LEU A 649 -21.45 11.70 3.32
N ALA A 650 -22.63 11.09 3.51
CA ALA A 650 -23.90 11.77 3.73
C ALA A 650 -24.45 11.61 5.17
N ASP A 651 -23.99 10.60 5.90
CA ASP A 651 -24.35 10.33 7.30
C ASP A 651 -23.05 10.20 8.11
N ASP A 652 -22.68 11.28 8.79
CA ASP A 652 -21.46 11.43 9.58
C ASP A 652 -21.55 10.81 10.99
N ASP A 653 -22.70 10.27 11.37
CA ASP A 653 -22.89 9.43 12.57
C ASP A 653 -22.70 7.92 12.25
N ALA A 654 -22.79 7.52 10.98
CA ALA A 654 -22.70 6.11 10.59
C ALA A 654 -21.26 5.53 10.61
N ALA A 655 -21.15 4.23 10.90
CA ALA A 655 -19.87 3.52 10.97
C ALA A 655 -19.23 3.26 9.58
N ASP A 656 -19.97 3.45 8.48
CA ASP A 656 -19.48 3.35 7.10
C ASP A 656 -19.15 4.71 6.46
N PHE A 657 -19.16 5.79 7.26
CA PHE A 657 -18.78 7.13 6.83
C PHE A 657 -17.27 7.24 6.54
N GLY A 658 -16.93 7.83 5.38
CA GLY A 658 -15.55 8.20 5.06
C GLY A 658 -14.58 7.01 5.20
N TYR A 659 -13.52 7.21 5.98
CA TYR A 659 -12.51 6.18 6.26
C TYR A 659 -12.71 5.44 7.59
N ARG A 660 -13.86 5.57 8.27
CA ARG A 660 -14.14 4.77 9.50
C ARG A 660 -14.01 3.26 9.29
N PRO A 661 -14.47 2.66 8.16
CA PRO A 661 -14.22 1.24 7.89
C PRO A 661 -12.73 0.88 7.74
N ALA A 662 -11.91 1.80 7.23
CA ALA A 662 -10.47 1.62 7.12
C ALA A 662 -9.81 1.63 8.49
N ILE A 663 -10.13 2.64 9.31
CA ILE A 663 -9.63 2.74 10.69
C ILE A 663 -10.05 1.53 11.52
N GLY A 664 -11.32 1.10 11.43
CA GLY A 664 -11.80 -0.12 12.09
C GLY A 664 -10.99 -1.35 11.68
N ALA A 665 -10.80 -1.57 10.37
CA ALA A 665 -10.02 -2.70 9.86
C ALA A 665 -8.54 -2.67 10.28
N ILE A 666 -7.95 -1.48 10.46
CA ILE A 666 -6.58 -1.30 10.99
C ILE A 666 -6.54 -1.71 12.45
N VAL A 667 -7.37 -1.08 13.28
CA VAL A 667 -7.35 -1.26 14.75
C VAL A 667 -7.72 -2.70 15.12
N ASP A 668 -8.67 -3.32 14.41
CA ASP A 668 -9.04 -4.74 14.59
C ASP A 668 -7.86 -5.71 14.37
N ARG A 669 -6.83 -5.32 13.60
CA ARG A 669 -5.63 -6.16 13.37
C ARG A 669 -4.48 -5.85 14.29
N LEU A 670 -4.42 -4.65 14.87
CA LEU A 670 -3.47 -4.33 15.92
C LEU A 670 -3.90 -4.97 17.26
N LYS A 671 -5.21 -5.03 17.54
CA LYS A 671 -5.81 -5.61 18.77
C LYS A 671 -5.11 -6.87 19.31
N PRO A 672 -4.88 -7.95 18.52
CA PRO A 672 -4.21 -9.16 19.04
C PRO A 672 -2.79 -8.91 19.56
N ALA A 673 -2.01 -8.03 18.93
CA ALA A 673 -0.66 -7.66 19.36
C ALA A 673 -0.67 -6.71 20.57
N LEU A 674 -1.74 -5.92 20.73
CA LEU A 674 -2.00 -5.08 21.90
C LEU A 674 -2.59 -5.86 23.09
N GLY A 675 -2.66 -7.19 23.02
CA GLY A 675 -3.17 -8.04 24.10
C GLY A 675 -4.69 -8.04 24.27
N ALA A 676 -5.45 -7.61 23.26
CA ALA A 676 -6.91 -7.71 23.28
C ALA A 676 -7.36 -9.18 23.39
N GLU A 677 -8.18 -9.50 24.39
CA GLU A 677 -8.89 -10.79 24.39
C GLU A 677 -9.99 -10.78 23.32
N PRO A 678 -10.26 -11.92 22.64
CA PRO A 678 -11.39 -12.00 21.73
C PRO A 678 -12.70 -11.69 22.47
N ALA A 679 -13.60 -10.97 21.80
CA ALA A 679 -14.94 -10.71 22.31
C ALA A 679 -15.68 -12.04 22.62
N PRO A 680 -16.46 -12.09 23.71
CA PRO A 680 -17.12 -13.32 24.18
C PRO A 680 -18.24 -13.83 23.27
#